data_AF-A0A194QKC2-F1
#
_entry.id   AF-A0A194QKC2-F1
#
_cell.length_a   1.000
_cell.length_b   1.000
_cell.length_c   1.000
_cell.angle_alpha   90.00
_cell.angle_beta   90.00
_cell.angle_gamma   90.00
#
_symmetry.space_group_name_H-M   'P 1'
#
loop_
_entity.id
_entity.type
_entity.pdbx_description
1 polymer ?
#
loop_
_entity_poly.entity_id
_entity_poly.type
_entity_poly.pdbx_seq_one_letter_code
_entity_poly.pdbx_strand_id
1 'polypeptide(L)'
;MSERPQPLKAINRFFEGKEPWQVATMTATSVLAVVWAHSLYNGRESVATRLRKEFFRWLRQVPMVRRKIDEKMAEIKRDFQKDITKRLAGMTIRRELPSTGLSAEQIAEEIKDHVALGTYDWRGGSVSGAVYHLSEEIAKVACDAYALTAYTNPLHADVFPGINKMEAEVVRMAVNLFHGDDECCGTVTTGGTESIIMACKAFRDLAVSKGISNPQIVVPSTVHSAFDKAAQYLNLSVVTVPVSPETYTVDVDAVRNAIGRRTCLIVGSAPNYPYGTMDDIVSLSEIAVECGVPLHVDACLGGFLAAFMPDAGYDVPLFDFRLPGVASISADTHKYGYAPKGTSVVLYRKAEYRHCQYTVTTEWPGGVYGSPTVNGSRAGGLIAACWATMMYVGRERYVQMADEIITTARYIEEDVVAFGSKQFDIFKFAELLHKKGWALNALQFPSGVHICVTHAHTQAGVAQRFVKDVRAVAAECRNMAGGEPVQGKMAIYGVAQEISDRSLVSDITKHFIDSMYYLPTSDDNHVTPTTGHRPQRSPRCSVPCNKIFLTKFITYLKGPGPLCTGLMPATLSKEEKMRILTRLNHRRNDAALGLLGNLPAAGDMLSMRWVEELAREAQMWADQCAAPKFPEDHDLCRDLYSLPVGQNVASVVGEAPGLRVESLVDLWYMQGRHYKANISSYVPPSLNSSYYGDFAQMLWSKTFMVGCGRSRFMSMWQDRPRTVERLVCNMAPRGPRPQQPLWQVARPASLCPPRTSSATHYPGLCSVSTYIL
;
A
#
# COMPACT_ATOMS: atom_id res chain seq x y z
N MET A 1 -52.47 24.64 36.22
CA MET A 1 -51.05 24.31 35.99
C MET A 1 -50.96 22.85 35.62
N SER A 2 -50.71 22.56 34.34
CA SER A 2 -50.70 21.20 33.77
C SER A 2 -49.75 20.29 34.54
N GLU A 3 -50.24 19.15 35.01
CA GLU A 3 -49.41 18.11 35.60
C GLU A 3 -48.31 17.71 34.60
N ARG A 4 -47.05 17.78 35.02
CA ARG A 4 -45.94 17.32 34.18
C ARG A 4 -46.12 15.82 33.88
N PRO A 5 -45.85 15.37 32.65
CA PRO A 5 -45.86 13.96 32.27
C PRO A 5 -45.10 13.08 33.29
N GLN A 6 -45.64 11.92 33.65
CA GLN A 6 -45.01 10.94 34.55
C GLN A 6 -43.50 10.71 34.32
N PRO A 7 -42.98 10.60 33.08
CA PRO A 7 -41.54 10.42 32.86
C PRO A 7 -40.68 11.60 33.36
N LEU A 8 -41.18 12.84 33.28
CA LEU A 8 -40.46 14.01 33.80
C LEU A 8 -40.47 14.06 35.34
N LYS A 9 -41.54 13.58 35.99
CA LYS A 9 -41.56 13.41 37.46
C LYS A 9 -40.54 12.35 37.91
N ALA A 10 -40.39 11.26 37.16
CA ALA A 10 -39.42 10.20 37.44
C ALA A 10 -37.97 10.68 37.26
N ILE A 11 -37.66 11.42 36.18
CA ILE A 11 -36.33 12.00 35.96
C ILE A 11 -35.95 12.96 37.09
N ASN A 12 -36.87 13.85 37.49
CA ASN A 12 -36.61 14.79 38.57
C ASN A 12 -36.37 14.09 39.91
N ARG A 13 -37.10 13.00 40.20
CA ARG A 13 -36.90 12.19 41.41
C ARG A 13 -35.56 11.45 41.40
N PHE A 14 -35.08 11.03 40.22
CA PHE A 14 -33.77 10.37 40.07
C PHE A 14 -32.58 11.31 40.34
N PHE A 15 -32.74 12.60 40.03
CA PHE A 15 -31.73 13.64 40.27
C PHE A 15 -31.99 14.47 41.55
N GLU A 16 -32.97 14.08 42.36
CA GLU A 16 -33.30 14.77 43.61
C GLU A 16 -32.13 14.69 44.62
N GLY A 17 -31.77 15.82 45.21
CA GLY A 17 -30.63 15.91 46.14
C GLY A 17 -29.23 15.86 45.50
N LYS A 18 -29.12 15.98 44.16
CA LYS A 18 -27.83 16.07 43.46
C LYS A 18 -27.44 17.51 43.18
N GLU A 19 -26.15 17.83 43.35
CA GLU A 19 -25.60 19.13 42.95
C GLU A 19 -25.47 19.22 41.41
N PRO A 20 -25.52 20.43 40.81
CA PRO A 20 -25.48 20.59 39.35
C PRO A 20 -24.30 19.89 38.65
N TRP A 21 -23.11 19.89 39.27
CA TRP A 21 -21.92 19.23 38.72
C TRP A 21 -22.03 17.69 38.73
N GLN A 22 -22.79 17.12 39.67
CA GLN A 22 -23.03 15.68 39.75
C GLN A 22 -23.96 15.24 38.63
N VAL A 23 -25.01 16.02 38.36
CA VAL A 23 -25.93 15.77 37.23
C VAL A 23 -25.19 15.86 35.90
N ALA A 24 -24.33 16.87 35.72
CA ALA A 24 -23.50 17.02 34.53
C ALA A 24 -22.53 15.85 34.34
N THR A 25 -21.82 15.44 35.41
CA THR A 25 -20.87 14.31 35.38
C THR A 25 -21.56 12.99 35.09
N MET A 26 -22.70 12.70 35.76
CA MET A 26 -23.49 11.49 35.52
C MET A 26 -23.96 11.43 34.08
N THR A 27 -24.50 12.54 33.55
CA THR A 27 -24.96 12.62 32.15
C THR A 27 -23.80 12.40 31.18
N ALA A 28 -22.68 13.10 31.35
CA ALA A 28 -21.50 12.96 30.49
C ALA A 28 -20.96 11.53 30.52
N THR A 29 -20.85 10.92 31.70
CA THR A 29 -20.33 9.55 31.86
C THR A 29 -21.27 8.53 31.23
N SER A 30 -22.59 8.66 31.45
CA SER A 30 -23.58 7.79 30.83
C SER A 30 -23.60 7.93 29.30
N VAL A 31 -23.53 9.15 28.78
CA VAL A 31 -23.44 9.40 27.33
C VAL A 31 -22.17 8.79 26.75
N LEU A 32 -21.01 9.02 27.38
CA LEU A 32 -19.74 8.42 26.95
C LEU A 32 -19.76 6.90 27.03
N ALA A 33 -20.38 6.31 28.06
CA ALA A 33 -20.55 4.86 28.19
C ALA A 33 -21.45 4.30 27.09
N VAL A 34 -22.55 4.99 26.75
CA VAL A 34 -23.44 4.61 25.64
C VAL A 34 -22.72 4.75 24.30
N VAL A 35 -21.98 5.84 24.06
CA VAL A 35 -21.18 6.03 22.84
C VAL A 35 -20.10 4.97 22.73
N TRP A 36 -19.42 4.64 23.83
CA TRP A 36 -18.41 3.59 23.87
C TRP A 36 -19.02 2.20 23.62
N ALA A 37 -20.12 1.86 24.28
CA ALA A 37 -20.84 0.60 24.05
C ALA A 37 -21.37 0.50 22.61
N HIS A 38 -21.89 1.60 22.07
CA HIS A 38 -22.32 1.70 20.69
C HIS A 38 -21.15 1.55 19.70
N SER A 39 -19.98 2.12 19.99
CA SER A 39 -18.75 1.95 19.21
C SER A 39 -18.20 0.52 19.25
N LEU A 40 -18.37 -0.17 20.38
CA LEU A 40 -18.05 -1.60 20.48
C LEU A 40 -19.02 -2.45 19.65
N TYR A 41 -20.31 -2.21 19.76
CA TYR A 41 -21.35 -2.92 19.01
C TYR A 41 -21.28 -2.67 17.51
N ASN A 42 -21.11 -1.40 17.10
CA ASN A 42 -20.93 -1.01 15.71
C ASN A 42 -19.51 -1.16 15.19
N GLY A 43 -18.64 -1.78 16.00
CA GLY A 43 -17.30 -2.12 15.59
C GLY A 43 -17.24 -2.93 14.30
N ARG A 44 -16.26 -2.63 13.46
CA ARG A 44 -16.02 -3.36 12.20
C ARG A 44 -15.53 -4.79 12.39
N GLU A 45 -14.93 -5.05 13.54
CA GLU A 45 -14.39 -6.35 13.91
C GLU A 45 -15.11 -6.85 15.15
N SER A 46 -15.27 -8.18 15.25
CA SER A 46 -15.83 -8.79 16.45
C SER A 46 -14.95 -8.51 17.66
N VAL A 47 -15.59 -8.49 18.84
CA VAL A 47 -14.89 -8.28 20.12
C VAL A 47 -13.81 -9.34 20.35
N ALA A 48 -14.08 -10.60 19.98
CA ALA A 48 -13.11 -11.69 20.06
C ALA A 48 -11.86 -11.44 19.20
N THR A 49 -12.03 -10.98 17.96
CA THR A 49 -10.91 -10.65 17.07
C THR A 49 -10.09 -9.48 17.61
N ARG A 50 -10.76 -8.45 18.15
CA ARG A 50 -10.08 -7.31 18.79
C ARG A 50 -9.25 -7.75 19.99
N LEU A 51 -9.85 -8.52 20.91
CA LEU A 51 -9.15 -9.03 22.09
C LEU A 51 -7.97 -9.94 21.72
N ARG A 52 -8.13 -10.80 20.71
CA ARG A 52 -7.03 -11.65 20.21
C ARG A 52 -5.89 -10.80 19.64
N LYS A 53 -6.18 -9.78 18.83
CA LYS A 53 -5.16 -8.86 18.29
C LYS A 53 -4.45 -8.10 19.40
N GLU A 54 -5.20 -7.61 20.38
CA GLU A 54 -4.67 -6.91 21.55
C GLU A 54 -3.76 -7.81 22.40
N PHE A 55 -4.18 -9.06 22.63
CA PHE A 55 -3.37 -10.06 23.31
C PHE A 55 -2.03 -10.30 22.60
N PHE A 56 -2.04 -10.57 21.29
CA PHE A 56 -0.80 -10.78 20.55
C PHE A 56 0.05 -9.51 20.45
N ARG A 57 -0.57 -8.33 20.36
CA ARG A 57 0.12 -7.05 20.42
C ARG A 57 0.89 -6.89 21.73
N TRP A 58 0.27 -7.22 22.85
CA TRP A 58 0.92 -7.18 24.16
C TRP A 58 2.02 -8.25 24.27
N LEU A 59 1.75 -9.48 23.83
CA LEU A 59 2.72 -10.58 23.84
C LEU A 59 3.99 -10.22 23.04
N ARG A 60 3.83 -9.57 21.89
CA ARG A 60 4.94 -9.08 21.05
C ARG A 60 5.75 -7.95 21.69
N GLN A 61 5.22 -7.24 22.68
CA GLN A 61 5.95 -6.20 23.41
C GLN A 61 6.86 -6.79 24.50
N VAL A 62 6.68 -8.06 24.87
CA VAL A 62 7.57 -8.75 25.82
C VAL A 62 8.99 -8.81 25.24
N PRO A 63 10.03 -8.26 25.91
CA PRO A 63 11.36 -8.09 25.32
C PRO A 63 12.00 -9.36 24.75
N MET A 64 11.86 -10.50 25.44
CA MET A 64 12.40 -11.78 24.97
C MET A 64 11.70 -12.29 23.72
N VAL A 65 10.36 -12.15 23.67
CA VAL A 65 9.53 -12.56 22.53
C VAL A 65 9.86 -11.67 21.33
N ARG A 66 9.89 -10.35 21.56
CA ARG A 66 10.27 -9.36 20.55
C ARG A 66 11.63 -9.66 19.95
N ARG A 67 12.67 -9.87 20.77
CA ARG A 67 14.01 -10.18 20.30
C ARG A 67 14.03 -11.43 19.41
N LYS A 68 13.34 -12.50 19.82
CA LYS A 68 13.28 -13.75 19.04
C LYS A 68 12.53 -13.57 17.71
N ILE A 69 11.44 -12.78 17.71
CA ILE A 69 10.73 -12.42 16.48
C ILE A 69 11.64 -11.59 15.57
N ASP A 70 12.28 -10.55 16.08
CA ASP A 70 13.16 -9.66 15.31
C ASP A 70 14.35 -10.42 14.69
N GLU A 71 14.97 -11.33 15.45
CA GLU A 71 16.04 -12.22 14.96
C GLU A 71 15.56 -13.12 13.82
N LYS A 72 14.40 -13.76 13.97
CA LYS A 72 13.81 -14.63 12.93
C LYS A 72 13.35 -13.85 11.70
N MET A 73 12.79 -12.65 11.88
CA MET A 73 12.43 -11.77 10.75
C MET A 73 13.67 -11.31 9.99
N ALA A 74 14.77 -11.00 10.70
CA ALA A 74 16.03 -10.64 10.05
C ALA A 74 16.65 -11.82 9.28
N GLU A 75 16.52 -13.05 9.77
CA GLU A 75 16.92 -14.27 9.06
C GLU A 75 16.12 -14.45 7.76
N ILE A 76 14.79 -14.43 7.85
CA ILE A 76 13.89 -14.56 6.70
C ILE A 76 14.18 -13.46 5.65
N LYS A 77 14.38 -12.22 6.08
CA LYS A 77 14.75 -11.12 5.20
C LYS A 77 16.05 -11.39 4.45
N ARG A 78 17.09 -11.88 5.15
CA ARG A 78 18.38 -12.22 4.52
C ARG A 78 18.23 -13.34 3.50
N ASP A 79 17.40 -14.34 3.77
CA ASP A 79 17.21 -15.46 2.85
C ASP A 79 16.48 -15.02 1.58
N PHE A 80 15.45 -14.18 1.69
CA PHE A 80 14.85 -13.57 0.49
C PHE A 80 15.84 -12.71 -0.30
N GLN A 81 16.69 -11.93 0.37
CA GLN A 81 17.72 -11.13 -0.30
C GLN A 81 18.75 -12.01 -1.02
N LYS A 82 19.21 -13.10 -0.39
CA LYS A 82 20.12 -14.08 -1.02
C LYS A 82 19.52 -14.69 -2.28
N ASP A 83 18.24 -15.06 -2.25
CA ASP A 83 17.53 -15.61 -3.40
C ASP A 83 17.50 -14.62 -4.58
N ILE A 84 17.26 -13.34 -4.31
CA ILE A 84 17.29 -12.27 -5.32
C ILE A 84 18.71 -12.03 -5.83
N THR A 85 19.72 -11.98 -4.95
CA THR A 85 21.13 -11.87 -5.34
C THR A 85 21.55 -13.01 -6.26
N LYS A 86 21.16 -14.24 -5.94
CA LYS A 86 21.41 -15.41 -6.79
C LYS A 86 20.72 -15.27 -8.14
N ARG A 87 19.47 -14.80 -8.18
CA ARG A 87 18.72 -14.63 -9.43
C ARG A 87 19.32 -13.55 -10.33
N LEU A 88 19.83 -12.47 -9.75
CA LEU A 88 20.44 -11.35 -10.47
C LEU A 88 21.95 -11.52 -10.67
N ALA A 89 22.52 -12.69 -10.35
CA ALA A 89 23.94 -12.95 -10.52
C ALA A 89 24.35 -12.82 -12.00
N GLY A 90 25.41 -12.05 -12.26
CA GLY A 90 25.89 -11.77 -13.62
C GLY A 90 25.11 -10.69 -14.37
N MET A 91 24.03 -10.13 -13.80
CA MET A 91 23.29 -9.04 -14.41
C MET A 91 23.88 -7.67 -14.05
N THR A 92 23.79 -6.74 -14.99
CA THR A 92 24.14 -5.34 -14.73
C THR A 92 23.03 -4.69 -13.90
N ILE A 93 23.33 -4.34 -12.65
CA ILE A 93 22.37 -3.67 -11.76
C ILE A 93 22.43 -2.16 -11.97
N ARG A 94 21.38 -1.60 -12.59
CA ARG A 94 21.21 -0.15 -12.78
C ARG A 94 20.53 0.46 -11.53
N ARG A 95 21.23 1.36 -10.83
CA ARG A 95 20.68 2.12 -9.67
C ARG A 95 20.42 3.59 -9.98
N GLU A 96 21.00 4.05 -11.07
CA GLU A 96 20.94 5.43 -11.54
C GLU A 96 20.64 5.42 -13.04
N LEU A 97 20.09 6.51 -13.53
CA LEU A 97 19.96 6.72 -14.97
C LEU A 97 21.36 6.78 -15.61
N PRO A 98 21.56 6.18 -16.79
CA PRO A 98 22.84 6.23 -17.45
C PRO A 98 23.15 7.68 -17.85
N SER A 99 24.41 8.10 -17.71
CA SER A 99 24.86 9.47 -18.04
C SER A 99 24.72 9.80 -19.53
N THR A 100 24.78 8.77 -20.37
CA THR A 100 24.48 8.82 -21.81
C THR A 100 23.44 7.75 -22.12
N GLY A 101 22.47 8.07 -22.97
CA GLY A 101 21.44 7.12 -23.37
C GLY A 101 22.03 5.88 -24.04
N LEU A 102 21.47 4.72 -23.71
CA LEU A 102 21.82 3.45 -24.36
C LEU A 102 21.24 3.42 -25.78
N SER A 103 21.88 2.66 -26.67
CA SER A 103 21.34 2.41 -28.01
C SER A 103 20.07 1.55 -27.95
N ALA A 104 19.25 1.59 -29.00
CA ALA A 104 18.05 0.76 -29.08
C ALA A 104 18.38 -0.75 -29.01
N GLU A 105 19.50 -1.16 -29.60
CA GLU A 105 20.00 -2.54 -29.60
C GLU A 105 20.43 -2.96 -28.19
N GLN A 106 21.15 -2.08 -27.46
CA GLN A 106 21.54 -2.33 -26.08
C GLN A 106 20.31 -2.51 -25.18
N ILE A 107 19.30 -1.65 -25.33
CA ILE A 107 18.05 -1.73 -24.58
C ILE A 107 17.30 -3.03 -24.92
N ALA A 108 17.19 -3.35 -26.21
CA ALA A 108 16.53 -4.57 -26.65
C ALA A 108 17.20 -5.82 -26.09
N GLU A 109 18.53 -5.86 -26.04
CA GLU A 109 19.29 -6.98 -25.47
C GLU A 109 19.12 -7.06 -23.94
N GLU A 110 19.22 -5.95 -23.21
CA GLU A 110 18.97 -5.93 -21.76
C GLU A 110 17.54 -6.41 -21.42
N ILE A 111 16.54 -6.02 -22.21
CA ILE A 111 15.16 -6.50 -22.02
C ILE A 111 15.06 -8.02 -22.23
N LYS A 112 15.72 -8.58 -23.25
CA LYS A 112 15.72 -10.05 -23.48
C LYS A 112 16.35 -10.77 -22.30
N ASP A 113 17.49 -10.30 -21.83
CA ASP A 113 18.18 -10.86 -20.66
C ASP A 113 17.27 -10.84 -19.43
N HIS A 114 16.59 -9.71 -19.18
CA HIS A 114 15.69 -9.57 -18.03
C HIS A 114 14.47 -10.49 -18.11
N VAL A 115 13.87 -10.64 -19.30
CA VAL A 115 12.75 -11.56 -19.51
C VAL A 115 13.19 -13.02 -19.35
N ALA A 116 14.45 -13.34 -19.66
CA ALA A 116 15.03 -14.67 -19.52
C ALA A 116 15.38 -15.05 -18.06
N LEU A 117 15.29 -14.14 -17.09
CA LEU A 117 15.55 -14.42 -15.67
C LEU A 117 14.52 -15.38 -15.03
N GLY A 118 13.38 -15.60 -15.67
CA GLY A 118 12.37 -16.54 -15.22
C GLY A 118 12.86 -17.99 -15.35
N THR A 119 12.78 -18.76 -14.26
CA THR A 119 13.21 -20.17 -14.24
C THR A 119 12.14 -21.15 -14.75
N TYR A 120 10.91 -20.67 -14.98
CA TYR A 120 9.79 -21.52 -15.36
C TYR A 120 9.47 -21.41 -16.84
N ASP A 121 9.30 -22.57 -17.46
CA ASP A 121 8.87 -22.67 -18.85
C ASP A 121 7.34 -22.53 -18.95
N TRP A 122 6.87 -21.29 -18.95
CA TRP A 122 5.47 -20.98 -19.18
C TRP A 122 5.03 -21.20 -20.63
N ARG A 123 5.96 -21.18 -21.60
CA ARG A 123 5.66 -21.47 -23.02
C ARG A 123 5.44 -22.96 -23.23
N GLY A 124 6.18 -23.82 -22.54
CA GLY A 124 5.96 -25.27 -22.53
C GLY A 124 4.78 -25.74 -21.67
N GLY A 125 3.92 -24.83 -21.20
CA GLY A 125 2.69 -25.17 -20.48
C GLY A 125 2.90 -25.71 -19.07
N SER A 126 4.01 -25.37 -18.40
CA SER A 126 4.34 -25.87 -17.06
C SER A 126 3.87 -24.96 -15.92
N VAL A 127 3.15 -23.87 -16.22
CA VAL A 127 2.78 -22.83 -15.25
C VAL A 127 1.26 -22.69 -15.18
N SER A 128 0.71 -22.93 -13.98
CA SER A 128 -0.71 -22.75 -13.68
C SER A 128 -1.14 -21.29 -13.89
N GLY A 129 -2.19 -21.07 -14.69
CA GLY A 129 -2.69 -19.73 -15.00
C GLY A 129 -1.60 -18.86 -15.63
N ALA A 130 -1.34 -17.68 -15.03
CA ALA A 130 -0.35 -16.67 -15.43
C ALA A 130 -0.50 -16.13 -16.87
N VAL A 131 -0.25 -16.98 -17.88
CA VAL A 131 -0.34 -16.72 -19.31
C VAL A 131 -1.51 -17.52 -19.90
N TYR A 132 -2.49 -16.82 -20.49
CA TYR A 132 -3.78 -17.41 -20.84
C TYR A 132 -3.86 -17.93 -22.28
N HIS A 133 -2.95 -17.51 -23.17
CA HIS A 133 -2.78 -18.05 -24.52
C HIS A 133 -1.32 -17.94 -24.97
N LEU A 134 -0.95 -18.74 -25.97
CA LEU A 134 0.37 -18.72 -26.61
C LEU A 134 0.31 -18.37 -28.11
N SER A 135 -0.88 -18.02 -28.62
CA SER A 135 -1.05 -17.63 -30.02
C SER A 135 -0.21 -16.40 -30.36
N GLU A 136 0.76 -16.59 -31.27
CA GLU A 136 1.61 -15.53 -31.79
C GLU A 136 0.81 -14.52 -32.62
N GLU A 137 -0.25 -14.96 -33.28
CA GLU A 137 -1.14 -14.10 -34.08
C GLU A 137 -1.91 -13.11 -33.19
N ILE A 138 -2.53 -13.62 -32.12
CA ILE A 138 -3.26 -12.79 -31.15
C ILE A 138 -2.28 -11.80 -30.50
N ALA A 139 -1.10 -12.28 -30.10
CA ALA A 139 -0.07 -11.43 -29.52
C ALA A 139 0.39 -10.34 -30.50
N LYS A 140 0.60 -10.68 -31.78
CA LYS A 140 0.99 -9.73 -32.82
C LYS A 140 -0.06 -8.64 -33.01
N VAL A 141 -1.34 -9.00 -33.16
CA VAL A 141 -2.42 -8.02 -33.32
C VAL A 141 -2.49 -7.06 -32.13
N ALA A 142 -2.41 -7.59 -30.91
CA ALA A 142 -2.43 -6.77 -29.71
C ALA A 142 -1.22 -5.84 -29.59
N CYS A 143 -0.01 -6.34 -29.91
CA CYS A 143 1.23 -5.55 -29.90
C CYS A 143 1.22 -4.45 -30.98
N ASP A 144 0.75 -4.75 -32.19
CA ASP A 144 0.64 -3.78 -33.28
C ASP A 144 -0.37 -2.68 -32.91
N ALA A 145 -1.53 -3.05 -32.34
CA ALA A 145 -2.51 -2.09 -31.84
C ALA A 145 -1.93 -1.21 -30.72
N TYR A 146 -1.20 -1.79 -29.77
CA TYR A 146 -0.52 -1.05 -28.71
C TYR A 146 0.52 -0.07 -29.27
N ALA A 147 1.36 -0.51 -30.22
CA ALA A 147 2.39 0.32 -30.83
C ALA A 147 1.80 1.57 -31.50
N LEU A 148 0.66 1.43 -32.18
CA LEU A 148 -0.06 2.55 -32.81
C LEU A 148 -0.65 3.55 -31.81
N THR A 149 -0.92 3.12 -30.57
CA THR A 149 -1.74 3.87 -29.60
C THR A 149 -1.04 4.10 -28.25
N ALA A 150 0.25 3.81 -28.16
CA ALA A 150 1.03 3.81 -26.91
C ALA A 150 0.99 5.14 -26.14
N TYR A 151 0.85 6.27 -26.84
CA TYR A 151 0.82 7.62 -26.25
C TYR A 151 -0.58 8.20 -26.07
N THR A 152 -1.62 7.41 -26.30
CA THR A 152 -3.00 7.86 -26.13
C THR A 152 -3.44 7.77 -24.67
N ASN A 153 -4.22 8.75 -24.21
CA ASN A 153 -4.71 8.83 -22.83
C ASN A 153 -6.21 9.16 -22.82
N PRO A 154 -7.10 8.23 -22.44
CA PRO A 154 -8.55 8.42 -22.51
C PRO A 154 -9.10 9.45 -21.51
N LEU A 155 -8.25 10.03 -20.64
CA LEU A 155 -8.59 11.22 -19.86
C LEU A 155 -8.91 12.43 -20.76
N HIS A 156 -8.24 12.53 -21.92
CA HIS A 156 -8.42 13.60 -22.90
C HIS A 156 -9.35 13.11 -24.01
N ALA A 157 -10.65 12.98 -23.69
CA ALA A 157 -11.63 12.41 -24.61
C ALA A 157 -11.89 13.26 -25.87
N ASP A 158 -11.57 14.55 -25.81
CA ASP A 158 -11.54 15.50 -26.92
C ASP A 158 -10.35 15.27 -27.86
N VAL A 159 -9.20 14.86 -27.31
CA VAL A 159 -7.98 14.57 -28.07
C VAL A 159 -7.98 13.15 -28.65
N PHE A 160 -8.50 12.17 -27.89
CA PHE A 160 -8.46 10.75 -28.25
C PHE A 160 -9.85 10.08 -28.31
N PRO A 161 -10.87 10.66 -28.99
CA PRO A 161 -12.22 10.14 -28.99
C PRO A 161 -12.33 8.70 -29.55
N GLY A 162 -11.41 8.31 -30.45
CA GLY A 162 -11.32 6.95 -30.97
C GLY A 162 -11.02 5.90 -29.89
N ILE A 163 -10.18 6.23 -28.89
CA ILE A 163 -9.89 5.34 -27.76
C ILE A 163 -11.11 5.22 -26.85
N ASN A 164 -11.82 6.33 -26.58
CA ASN A 164 -13.04 6.29 -25.80
C ASN A 164 -14.15 5.47 -26.50
N LYS A 165 -14.23 5.53 -27.84
CA LYS A 165 -15.11 4.66 -28.63
C LYS A 165 -14.75 3.18 -28.42
N MET A 166 -13.47 2.81 -28.56
CA MET A 166 -13.02 1.43 -28.32
C MET A 166 -13.33 0.97 -26.89
N GLU A 167 -13.10 1.83 -25.89
CA GLU A 167 -13.44 1.55 -24.49
C GLU A 167 -14.93 1.26 -24.30
N ALA A 168 -15.79 2.11 -24.89
CA ALA A 168 -17.24 1.95 -24.85
C ALA A 168 -17.69 0.64 -25.53
N GLU A 169 -17.07 0.27 -26.66
CA GLU A 169 -17.35 -0.98 -27.36
C GLU A 169 -16.92 -2.20 -26.56
N VAL A 170 -15.74 -2.19 -25.91
CA VAL A 170 -15.32 -3.27 -25.00
C VAL A 170 -16.34 -3.48 -23.89
N VAL A 171 -16.79 -2.40 -23.25
CA VAL A 171 -17.83 -2.47 -22.21
C VAL A 171 -19.13 -3.03 -22.78
N ARG A 172 -19.62 -2.53 -23.91
CA ARG A 172 -20.90 -2.98 -24.49
C ARG A 172 -20.83 -4.43 -24.96
N MET A 173 -19.73 -4.87 -25.56
CA MET A 173 -19.53 -6.28 -25.90
C MET A 173 -19.58 -7.17 -24.67
N ALA A 174 -18.96 -6.77 -23.57
CA ALA A 174 -19.02 -7.52 -22.33
C ALA A 174 -20.43 -7.51 -21.72
N VAL A 175 -21.14 -6.38 -21.73
CA VAL A 175 -22.55 -6.33 -21.30
C VAL A 175 -23.40 -7.32 -22.09
N ASN A 176 -23.27 -7.34 -23.42
CA ASN A 176 -24.03 -8.25 -24.27
C ASN A 176 -23.62 -9.71 -24.05
N LEU A 177 -22.32 -9.98 -23.83
CA LEU A 177 -21.81 -11.32 -23.51
C LEU A 177 -22.42 -11.87 -22.22
N PHE A 178 -22.67 -11.00 -21.24
CA PHE A 178 -23.31 -11.35 -19.97
C PHE A 178 -24.82 -11.02 -19.95
N HIS A 179 -25.46 -10.95 -21.13
CA HIS A 179 -26.90 -10.81 -21.30
C HIS A 179 -27.52 -9.60 -20.58
N GLY A 180 -26.78 -8.50 -20.46
CA GLY A 180 -27.31 -7.24 -19.97
C GLY A 180 -28.16 -6.53 -21.03
N ASP A 181 -29.12 -5.74 -20.56
CA ASP A 181 -29.99 -4.93 -21.42
C ASP A 181 -29.33 -3.59 -21.80
N ASP A 182 -30.11 -2.69 -22.41
CA ASP A 182 -29.63 -1.36 -22.82
C ASP A 182 -29.32 -0.44 -21.62
N GLU A 183 -29.93 -0.68 -20.44
CA GLU A 183 -29.67 0.07 -19.21
C GLU A 183 -28.36 -0.36 -18.54
N CYS A 184 -27.96 -1.62 -18.74
CA CYS A 184 -26.67 -2.13 -18.28
C CYS A 184 -25.51 -1.31 -18.87
N CYS A 185 -24.53 -1.03 -18.02
CA CYS A 185 -23.41 -0.15 -18.34
C CYS A 185 -22.14 -0.60 -17.61
N GLY A 186 -21.01 0.07 -17.84
CA GLY A 186 -19.76 -0.28 -17.17
C GLY A 186 -18.61 0.63 -17.51
N THR A 187 -17.40 0.20 -17.14
CA THR A 187 -16.12 0.86 -17.43
C THR A 187 -15.00 -0.18 -17.58
N VAL A 188 -14.00 0.11 -18.41
CA VAL A 188 -12.75 -0.65 -18.43
C VAL A 188 -11.89 -0.23 -17.23
N THR A 189 -11.31 -1.21 -16.55
CA THR A 189 -10.38 -1.03 -15.44
C THR A 189 -9.02 -1.65 -15.78
N THR A 190 -8.02 -1.46 -14.92
CA THR A 190 -6.67 -2.02 -15.11
C THR A 190 -6.56 -3.51 -14.77
N GLY A 191 -7.62 -4.12 -14.22
CA GLY A 191 -7.63 -5.52 -13.83
C GLY A 191 -8.72 -5.83 -12.80
N GLY A 192 -8.98 -7.13 -12.58
CA GLY A 192 -10.08 -7.58 -11.71
C GLY A 192 -10.02 -7.04 -10.28
N THR A 193 -8.83 -6.78 -9.75
CA THR A 193 -8.70 -6.11 -8.44
C THR A 193 -9.29 -4.70 -8.45
N GLU A 194 -9.05 -3.90 -9.49
CA GLU A 194 -9.67 -2.57 -9.61
C GLU A 194 -11.18 -2.72 -9.84
N SER A 195 -11.61 -3.66 -10.70
CA SER A 195 -13.05 -3.94 -10.92
C SER A 195 -13.81 -4.25 -9.62
N ILE A 196 -13.26 -5.14 -8.78
CA ILE A 196 -13.83 -5.50 -7.47
C ILE A 196 -13.85 -4.28 -6.53
N ILE A 197 -12.76 -3.52 -6.45
CA ILE A 197 -12.70 -2.31 -5.60
C ILE A 197 -13.73 -1.27 -6.07
N MET A 198 -13.90 -1.07 -7.38
CA MET A 198 -14.89 -0.14 -7.93
C MET A 198 -16.32 -0.60 -7.64
N ALA A 199 -16.63 -1.89 -7.75
CA ALA A 199 -17.92 -2.44 -7.34
C ALA A 199 -18.18 -2.20 -5.84
N CYS A 200 -17.22 -2.56 -4.98
CA CYS A 200 -17.31 -2.31 -3.54
C CYS A 200 -17.50 -0.81 -3.22
N LYS A 201 -16.75 0.09 -3.88
CA LYS A 201 -16.90 1.55 -3.72
C LYS A 201 -18.30 2.01 -4.11
N ALA A 202 -18.77 1.60 -5.29
CA ALA A 202 -20.08 1.99 -5.80
C ALA A 202 -21.20 1.66 -4.80
N PHE A 203 -21.26 0.41 -4.32
CA PHE A 203 -22.31 0.00 -3.39
C PHE A 203 -22.11 0.52 -1.97
N ARG A 204 -20.85 0.78 -1.56
CA ARG A 204 -20.56 1.49 -0.30
C ARG A 204 -21.12 2.91 -0.33
N ASP A 205 -20.84 3.65 -1.41
CA ASP A 205 -21.28 5.05 -1.55
C ASP A 205 -22.80 5.13 -1.73
N LEU A 206 -23.40 4.18 -2.46
CA LEU A 206 -24.86 4.04 -2.54
C LEU A 206 -25.48 3.82 -1.15
N ALA A 207 -24.92 2.89 -0.36
CA ALA A 207 -25.40 2.62 0.99
C ALA A 207 -25.26 3.84 1.91
N VAL A 208 -24.13 4.56 1.84
CA VAL A 208 -23.93 5.81 2.60
C VAL A 208 -24.95 6.87 2.19
N SER A 209 -25.25 7.01 0.89
CA SER A 209 -26.28 7.95 0.41
C SER A 209 -27.69 7.61 0.94
N LYS A 210 -27.93 6.35 1.27
CA LYS A 210 -29.16 5.86 1.91
C LYS A 210 -29.12 5.92 3.45
N GLY A 211 -28.09 6.55 4.03
CA GLY A 211 -27.96 6.74 5.48
C GLY A 211 -27.31 5.57 6.24
N ILE A 212 -26.76 4.57 5.55
CA ILE A 212 -26.08 3.44 6.20
C ILE A 212 -24.68 3.89 6.65
N SER A 213 -24.46 3.92 7.96
CA SER A 213 -23.14 4.11 8.56
C SER A 213 -22.42 2.77 8.73
N ASN A 214 -21.09 2.78 8.52
CA ASN A 214 -20.24 1.60 8.51
C ASN A 214 -20.78 0.44 7.62
N PRO A 215 -20.84 0.63 6.29
CA PRO A 215 -21.37 -0.38 5.39
C PRO A 215 -20.60 -1.71 5.43
N GLN A 216 -21.31 -2.80 5.21
CA GLN A 216 -20.83 -4.16 5.39
C GLN A 216 -21.02 -4.97 4.11
N ILE A 217 -20.01 -5.75 3.73
CA ILE A 217 -20.09 -6.73 2.64
C ILE A 217 -20.22 -8.14 3.23
N VAL A 218 -21.05 -8.99 2.62
CA VAL A 218 -21.16 -10.41 2.95
C VAL A 218 -20.53 -11.21 1.80
N VAL A 219 -19.52 -12.00 2.12
CA VAL A 219 -18.69 -12.67 1.12
C VAL A 219 -18.43 -14.13 1.51
N PRO A 220 -18.42 -15.08 0.56
CA PRO A 220 -17.88 -16.42 0.77
C PRO A 220 -16.42 -16.40 1.23
N SER A 221 -15.97 -17.43 1.97
CA SER A 221 -14.55 -17.57 2.37
C SER A 221 -13.60 -17.80 1.20
N THR A 222 -14.13 -18.13 0.02
CA THR A 222 -13.40 -18.40 -1.23
C THR A 222 -13.29 -17.20 -2.16
N VAL A 223 -13.89 -16.05 -1.82
CA VAL A 223 -13.80 -14.86 -2.68
C VAL A 223 -12.36 -14.39 -2.83
N HIS A 224 -12.10 -13.64 -3.90
CA HIS A 224 -10.78 -13.10 -4.14
C HIS A 224 -10.33 -12.13 -3.02
N SER A 225 -9.05 -12.17 -2.66
CA SER A 225 -8.45 -11.26 -1.65
C SER A 225 -8.60 -9.75 -1.96
N ALA A 226 -9.05 -9.40 -3.17
CA ALA A 226 -9.39 -8.02 -3.52
C ALA A 226 -10.58 -7.47 -2.72
N PHE A 227 -11.48 -8.31 -2.21
CA PHE A 227 -12.55 -7.87 -1.32
C PHE A 227 -11.99 -7.42 0.04
N ASP A 228 -11.02 -8.13 0.60
CA ASP A 228 -10.30 -7.69 1.81
C ASP A 228 -9.53 -6.39 1.57
N LYS A 229 -8.89 -6.27 0.39
CA LYS A 229 -8.20 -5.04 -0.02
C LYS A 229 -9.18 -3.87 -0.15
N ALA A 230 -10.34 -4.10 -0.78
CA ALA A 230 -11.40 -3.11 -0.87
C ALA A 230 -11.89 -2.71 0.52
N ALA A 231 -12.05 -3.66 1.44
CA ALA A 231 -12.45 -3.37 2.81
C ALA A 231 -11.44 -2.50 3.56
N GLN A 232 -10.15 -2.79 3.41
CA GLN A 232 -9.07 -1.96 3.99
C GLN A 232 -9.03 -0.56 3.40
N TYR A 233 -9.17 -0.41 2.08
CA TYR A 233 -9.07 0.89 1.40
C TYR A 233 -10.31 1.76 1.61
N LEU A 234 -11.49 1.14 1.54
CA LEU A 234 -12.78 1.81 1.53
C LEU A 234 -13.45 1.83 2.90
N ASN A 235 -12.81 1.23 3.91
CA ASN A 235 -13.26 1.21 5.29
C ASN A 235 -14.59 0.45 5.48
N LEU A 236 -14.75 -0.68 4.79
CA LEU A 236 -15.90 -1.57 4.87
C LEU A 236 -15.72 -2.62 5.98
N SER A 237 -16.83 -3.05 6.57
CA SER A 237 -16.86 -4.26 7.40
C SER A 237 -17.05 -5.49 6.51
N VAL A 238 -16.41 -6.62 6.84
CA VAL A 238 -16.54 -7.88 6.08
C VAL A 238 -17.18 -8.94 6.96
N VAL A 239 -18.21 -9.61 6.44
CA VAL A 239 -18.77 -10.84 7.01
C VAL A 239 -18.42 -11.97 6.08
N THR A 240 -17.55 -12.85 6.54
CA THR A 240 -17.13 -14.03 5.78
C THR A 240 -18.04 -15.20 6.12
N VAL A 241 -18.70 -15.76 5.11
CA VAL A 241 -19.53 -16.96 5.21
C VAL A 241 -18.68 -18.16 4.76
N PRO A 242 -18.59 -19.25 5.55
CA PRO A 242 -17.84 -20.43 5.16
C PRO A 242 -18.47 -21.11 3.93
N VAL A 243 -17.64 -21.77 3.14
CA VAL A 243 -18.09 -22.66 2.06
C VAL A 243 -18.24 -24.09 2.57
N SER A 244 -19.08 -24.88 1.89
CA SER A 244 -19.20 -26.31 2.15
C SER A 244 -17.85 -27.01 1.92
N PRO A 245 -17.40 -27.89 2.83
CA PRO A 245 -16.17 -28.66 2.64
C PRO A 245 -16.29 -29.76 1.56
N GLU A 246 -17.51 -30.04 1.10
CA GLU A 246 -17.77 -31.05 0.07
C GLU A 246 -17.83 -30.43 -1.32
N THR A 247 -18.58 -29.33 -1.47
CA THR A 247 -18.81 -28.67 -2.76
C THR A 247 -17.89 -27.48 -2.99
N TYR A 248 -17.26 -26.94 -1.93
CA TYR A 248 -16.52 -25.68 -1.95
C TYR A 248 -17.32 -24.48 -2.50
N THR A 249 -18.64 -24.54 -2.41
CA THR A 249 -19.56 -23.44 -2.72
C THR A 249 -20.12 -22.83 -1.45
N VAL A 250 -20.53 -21.56 -1.51
CA VAL A 250 -21.11 -20.85 -0.36
C VAL A 250 -22.44 -21.46 0.09
N ASP A 251 -22.64 -21.50 1.41
CA ASP A 251 -23.94 -21.81 2.01
C ASP A 251 -24.89 -20.59 1.86
N VAL A 252 -25.90 -20.78 1.02
CA VAL A 252 -26.92 -19.79 0.67
C VAL A 252 -27.73 -19.33 1.90
N ASP A 253 -28.10 -20.24 2.80
CA ASP A 253 -28.85 -19.91 4.01
C ASP A 253 -27.98 -19.16 5.02
N ALA A 254 -26.69 -19.49 5.09
CA ALA A 254 -25.74 -18.75 5.91
C ALA A 254 -25.53 -17.32 5.37
N VAL A 255 -25.53 -17.11 4.05
CA VAL A 255 -25.53 -15.77 3.45
C VAL A 255 -26.78 -15.01 3.84
N ARG A 256 -27.97 -15.62 3.69
CA ARG A 256 -29.25 -15.03 4.08
C ARG A 256 -29.24 -14.58 5.55
N ASN A 257 -28.77 -15.42 6.45
CA ASN A 257 -28.67 -15.13 7.89
C ASN A 257 -27.62 -14.05 8.23
N ALA A 258 -26.61 -13.87 7.37
CA ALA A 258 -25.57 -12.85 7.54
C ALA A 258 -26.00 -11.45 7.04
N ILE A 259 -27.08 -11.35 6.26
CA ILE A 259 -27.61 -10.08 5.79
C ILE A 259 -28.26 -9.32 6.94
N GLY A 260 -27.90 -8.05 7.10
CA GLY A 260 -28.48 -7.17 8.10
C GLY A 260 -28.60 -5.73 7.61
N ARG A 261 -29.01 -4.82 8.50
CA ARG A 261 -29.28 -3.40 8.16
C ARG A 261 -28.10 -2.62 7.61
N ARG A 262 -26.87 -3.12 7.78
CA ARG A 262 -25.64 -2.49 7.28
C ARG A 262 -25.13 -3.11 5.99
N THR A 263 -25.73 -4.22 5.54
CA THR A 263 -25.26 -4.94 4.37
C THR A 263 -25.49 -4.10 3.13
N CYS A 264 -24.41 -3.73 2.44
CA CYS A 264 -24.45 -2.95 1.21
C CYS A 264 -24.18 -3.79 -0.03
N LEU A 265 -23.63 -4.99 0.12
CA LEU A 265 -23.27 -5.87 -0.99
C LEU A 265 -23.18 -7.32 -0.51
N ILE A 266 -23.76 -8.24 -1.29
CA ILE A 266 -23.43 -9.67 -1.22
C ILE A 266 -22.64 -10.07 -2.46
N VAL A 267 -21.82 -11.11 -2.35
CA VAL A 267 -20.88 -11.52 -3.40
C VAL A 267 -20.99 -13.02 -3.68
N GLY A 268 -20.94 -13.41 -4.95
CA GLY A 268 -20.72 -14.78 -5.39
C GLY A 268 -19.64 -14.84 -6.48
N SER A 269 -18.94 -15.96 -6.61
CA SER A 269 -17.84 -16.14 -7.57
C SER A 269 -18.24 -17.07 -8.72
N ALA A 270 -17.82 -16.73 -9.95
CA ALA A 270 -18.12 -17.48 -11.17
C ALA A 270 -16.87 -17.70 -12.06
N PRO A 271 -15.98 -18.66 -11.72
CA PRO A 271 -15.89 -19.40 -10.46
C PRO A 271 -14.95 -18.71 -9.45
N ASN A 272 -14.84 -19.26 -8.24
CA ASN A 272 -13.82 -18.83 -7.28
C ASN A 272 -12.41 -19.28 -7.70
N TYR A 273 -11.40 -18.50 -7.31
CA TYR A 273 -10.01 -18.79 -7.62
C TYR A 273 -9.47 -20.06 -6.96
N PRO A 274 -9.69 -20.33 -5.65
CA PRO A 274 -9.04 -21.46 -4.98
C PRO A 274 -9.38 -22.82 -5.59
N TYR A 275 -10.67 -23.10 -5.84
CA TYR A 275 -11.13 -24.44 -6.21
C TYR A 275 -11.73 -24.53 -7.61
N GLY A 276 -11.94 -23.40 -8.29
CA GLY A 276 -12.57 -23.39 -9.62
C GLY A 276 -14.06 -23.72 -9.59
N THR A 277 -14.69 -23.74 -8.40
CA THR A 277 -16.13 -23.98 -8.25
C THR A 277 -16.94 -22.69 -8.40
N MET A 278 -18.14 -22.81 -8.97
CA MET A 278 -19.08 -21.69 -9.14
C MET A 278 -20.05 -21.67 -7.96
N ASP A 279 -20.20 -20.51 -7.32
CA ASP A 279 -21.23 -20.35 -6.28
C ASP A 279 -22.63 -20.41 -6.90
N ASP A 280 -23.65 -20.73 -6.10
CA ASP A 280 -25.05 -20.75 -6.56
C ASP A 280 -25.58 -19.31 -6.75
N ILE A 281 -25.26 -18.72 -7.90
CA ILE A 281 -25.63 -17.34 -8.22
C ILE A 281 -27.14 -17.19 -8.39
N VAL A 282 -27.85 -18.25 -8.80
CA VAL A 282 -29.31 -18.23 -8.93
C VAL A 282 -29.95 -17.99 -7.57
N SER A 283 -29.61 -18.81 -6.57
CA SER A 283 -30.14 -18.66 -5.21
C SER A 283 -29.67 -17.37 -4.54
N LEU A 284 -28.42 -16.95 -4.76
CA LEU A 284 -27.93 -15.65 -4.28
C LEU A 284 -28.70 -14.47 -4.91
N SER A 285 -29.09 -14.57 -6.17
CA SER A 285 -29.90 -13.57 -6.86
C SER A 285 -31.30 -13.48 -6.25
N GLU A 286 -31.92 -14.60 -5.91
CA GLU A 286 -33.22 -14.62 -5.23
C GLU A 286 -33.14 -13.91 -3.86
N ILE A 287 -32.12 -14.21 -3.07
CA ILE A 287 -31.86 -13.53 -1.79
C ILE A 287 -31.63 -12.03 -1.99
N ALA A 288 -30.85 -11.64 -3.00
CA ALA A 288 -30.56 -10.25 -3.32
C ALA A 288 -31.85 -9.44 -3.57
N VAL A 289 -32.78 -10.03 -4.34
CA VAL A 289 -34.10 -9.43 -4.62
C VAL A 289 -34.95 -9.37 -3.36
N GLU A 290 -35.06 -10.48 -2.62
CA GLU A 290 -35.90 -10.57 -1.42
C GLU A 290 -35.46 -9.59 -0.32
N CYS A 291 -34.15 -9.48 -0.10
CA CYS A 291 -33.58 -8.63 0.94
C CYS A 291 -33.32 -7.18 0.48
N GLY A 292 -33.48 -6.89 -0.82
CA GLY A 292 -33.18 -5.57 -1.39
C GLY A 292 -31.71 -5.17 -1.30
N VAL A 293 -30.79 -6.13 -1.40
CA VAL A 293 -29.34 -5.94 -1.30
C VAL A 293 -28.68 -6.28 -2.65
N PRO A 294 -27.79 -5.42 -3.19
CA PRO A 294 -27.09 -5.71 -4.44
C PRO A 294 -26.24 -6.99 -4.37
N LEU A 295 -26.27 -7.80 -5.44
CA LEU A 295 -25.34 -8.91 -5.67
C LEU A 295 -24.25 -8.50 -6.67
N HIS A 296 -22.98 -8.69 -6.30
CA HIS A 296 -21.86 -8.67 -7.23
C HIS A 296 -21.42 -10.08 -7.59
N VAL A 297 -21.29 -10.36 -8.88
CA VAL A 297 -20.71 -11.61 -9.37
C VAL A 297 -19.25 -11.38 -9.77
N ASP A 298 -18.34 -11.99 -9.04
CA ASP A 298 -16.92 -12.02 -9.39
C ASP A 298 -16.69 -13.09 -10.46
N ALA A 299 -16.79 -12.69 -11.71
CA ALA A 299 -16.47 -13.51 -12.88
C ALA A 299 -15.07 -13.16 -13.43
N CYS A 300 -14.18 -12.57 -12.60
CA CYS A 300 -12.87 -12.13 -13.04
C CYS A 300 -12.07 -13.28 -13.62
N LEU A 301 -12.05 -14.44 -12.94
CA LEU A 301 -11.30 -15.61 -13.41
C LEU A 301 -11.90 -16.22 -14.67
N GLY A 302 -13.14 -16.73 -14.59
CA GLY A 302 -13.71 -17.60 -15.62
C GLY A 302 -14.83 -17.00 -16.45
N GLY A 303 -15.22 -15.74 -16.25
CA GLY A 303 -16.39 -15.15 -16.90
C GLY A 303 -16.38 -15.25 -18.42
N PHE A 304 -15.25 -14.88 -19.05
CA PHE A 304 -15.10 -15.03 -20.50
C PHE A 304 -15.15 -16.49 -20.95
N LEU A 305 -14.59 -17.43 -20.18
CA LEU A 305 -14.65 -18.86 -20.53
C LEU A 305 -16.10 -19.38 -20.40
N ALA A 306 -16.70 -19.18 -19.24
CA ALA A 306 -18.06 -19.63 -18.90
C ALA A 306 -19.13 -19.07 -19.84
N ALA A 307 -18.94 -17.86 -20.37
CA ALA A 307 -19.88 -17.25 -21.32
C ALA A 307 -19.87 -17.91 -22.72
N PHE A 308 -18.78 -18.58 -23.13
CA PHE A 308 -18.68 -19.27 -24.42
C PHE A 308 -18.82 -20.79 -24.32
N MET A 309 -18.73 -21.35 -23.12
CA MET A 309 -18.93 -22.78 -22.85
C MET A 309 -20.26 -23.35 -23.39
N PRO A 310 -21.41 -22.68 -23.25
CA PRO A 310 -22.68 -23.18 -23.80
C PRO A 310 -22.65 -23.39 -25.32
N ASP A 311 -22.05 -22.46 -26.05
CA ASP A 311 -21.90 -22.55 -27.51
C ASP A 311 -20.92 -23.66 -27.93
N ALA A 312 -20.00 -24.03 -27.04
CA ALA A 312 -19.10 -25.18 -27.18
C ALA A 312 -19.74 -26.51 -26.75
N GLY A 313 -21.02 -26.52 -26.34
CA GLY A 313 -21.76 -27.72 -25.94
C GLY A 313 -21.61 -28.11 -24.46
N TYR A 314 -21.10 -27.21 -23.61
CA TYR A 314 -20.95 -27.44 -22.17
C TYR A 314 -22.03 -26.70 -21.38
N ASP A 315 -22.72 -27.41 -20.48
CA ASP A 315 -23.68 -26.79 -19.58
C ASP A 315 -22.99 -25.94 -18.50
N VAL A 316 -23.55 -24.76 -18.22
CA VAL A 316 -23.04 -23.81 -17.22
C VAL A 316 -24.23 -23.20 -16.48
N PRO A 317 -24.25 -23.25 -15.13
CA PRO A 317 -25.27 -22.57 -14.34
C PRO A 317 -25.38 -21.08 -14.67
N LEU A 318 -26.58 -20.52 -14.60
CA LEU A 318 -26.77 -19.08 -14.80
C LEU A 318 -26.00 -18.27 -13.75
N PHE A 319 -25.26 -17.25 -14.20
CA PHE A 319 -24.45 -16.40 -13.31
C PHE A 319 -24.47 -14.91 -13.67
N ASP A 320 -25.24 -14.50 -14.68
CA ASP A 320 -25.12 -13.17 -15.30
C ASP A 320 -26.38 -12.30 -15.16
N PHE A 321 -26.50 -11.23 -15.97
CA PHE A 321 -27.59 -10.25 -15.83
C PHE A 321 -28.99 -10.80 -16.16
N ARG A 322 -29.11 -12.04 -16.67
CA ARG A 322 -30.40 -12.75 -16.74
C ARG A 322 -31.04 -12.92 -15.36
N LEU A 323 -30.22 -12.95 -14.31
CA LEU A 323 -30.68 -13.07 -12.93
C LEU A 323 -30.98 -11.70 -12.32
N PRO A 324 -32.22 -11.41 -11.88
CA PRO A 324 -32.66 -10.05 -11.53
C PRO A 324 -31.91 -9.43 -10.35
N GLY A 325 -31.38 -10.26 -9.43
CA GLY A 325 -30.62 -9.80 -8.26
C GLY A 325 -29.19 -9.37 -8.58
N VAL A 326 -28.63 -9.81 -9.71
CA VAL A 326 -27.25 -9.46 -10.11
C VAL A 326 -27.19 -7.98 -10.43
N ALA A 327 -26.56 -7.20 -9.56
CA ALA A 327 -26.44 -5.75 -9.70
C ALA A 327 -25.16 -5.33 -10.42
N SER A 328 -24.13 -6.18 -10.41
CA SER A 328 -22.86 -5.94 -11.10
C SER A 328 -22.08 -7.23 -11.35
N ILE A 329 -21.20 -7.19 -12.34
CA ILE A 329 -20.31 -8.30 -12.73
C ILE A 329 -18.91 -7.72 -12.96
N SER A 330 -17.87 -8.39 -12.47
CA SER A 330 -16.49 -8.11 -12.88
C SER A 330 -15.97 -9.25 -13.75
N ALA A 331 -15.25 -8.95 -14.84
CA ALA A 331 -14.72 -9.96 -15.77
C ALA A 331 -13.39 -9.51 -16.39
N ASP A 332 -12.36 -10.36 -16.34
CA ASP A 332 -11.03 -9.98 -16.82
C ASP A 332 -10.84 -10.29 -18.30
N THR A 333 -10.77 -9.24 -19.12
CA THR A 333 -10.37 -9.33 -20.52
C THR A 333 -8.93 -9.86 -20.66
N HIS A 334 -8.05 -9.59 -19.70
CA HIS A 334 -6.65 -10.06 -19.73
C HIS A 334 -6.42 -11.52 -19.28
N LYS A 335 -7.50 -12.26 -19.02
CA LYS A 335 -7.50 -13.69 -18.71
C LYS A 335 -8.01 -14.47 -19.92
N TYR A 336 -9.18 -15.11 -19.84
CA TYR A 336 -9.79 -15.82 -20.97
C TYR A 336 -10.41 -14.89 -22.03
N GLY A 337 -10.39 -13.56 -21.83
CA GLY A 337 -10.59 -12.61 -22.92
C GLY A 337 -9.36 -12.49 -23.84
N TYR A 338 -8.22 -13.07 -23.44
CA TYR A 338 -6.94 -13.12 -24.17
C TYR A 338 -6.27 -11.78 -24.47
N ALA A 339 -6.79 -10.67 -23.94
CA ALA A 339 -6.16 -9.36 -24.06
C ALA A 339 -4.81 -9.30 -23.30
N PRO A 340 -3.91 -8.36 -23.64
CA PRO A 340 -2.71 -8.12 -22.84
C PRO A 340 -3.04 -7.78 -21.38
N LYS A 341 -2.07 -8.06 -20.48
CA LYS A 341 -2.18 -7.68 -19.07
C LYS A 341 -2.44 -6.17 -18.92
N GLY A 342 -3.31 -5.83 -17.98
CA GLY A 342 -3.65 -4.43 -17.66
C GLY A 342 -5.03 -3.97 -18.12
N THR A 343 -5.94 -4.88 -18.50
CA THR A 343 -7.36 -4.56 -18.75
C THR A 343 -8.33 -5.54 -18.07
N SER A 344 -9.49 -5.05 -17.64
CA SER A 344 -10.65 -5.80 -17.14
C SER A 344 -11.91 -4.93 -17.32
N VAL A 345 -13.09 -5.48 -17.03
CA VAL A 345 -14.33 -4.71 -16.99
C VAL A 345 -15.05 -4.85 -15.65
N VAL A 346 -15.68 -3.76 -15.21
CA VAL A 346 -16.73 -3.78 -14.20
C VAL A 346 -18.02 -3.30 -14.84
N LEU A 347 -19.06 -4.10 -14.72
CA LEU A 347 -20.36 -3.90 -15.33
C LEU A 347 -21.40 -3.74 -14.23
N TYR A 348 -22.41 -2.91 -14.48
CA TYR A 348 -23.49 -2.59 -13.56
C TYR A 348 -24.83 -2.69 -14.28
N ARG A 349 -25.85 -3.17 -13.57
CA ARG A 349 -27.22 -3.24 -14.09
C ARG A 349 -27.79 -1.86 -14.45
N LYS A 350 -27.38 -0.81 -13.75
CA LYS A 350 -27.94 0.55 -13.91
C LYS A 350 -26.87 1.63 -13.81
N ALA A 351 -27.08 2.73 -14.53
CA ALA A 351 -26.21 3.90 -14.50
C ALA A 351 -26.08 4.52 -13.09
N GLU A 352 -27.13 4.46 -12.26
CA GLU A 352 -27.10 4.91 -10.86
C GLU A 352 -25.96 4.26 -10.06
N TYR A 353 -25.79 2.94 -10.18
CA TYR A 353 -24.73 2.20 -9.49
C TYR A 353 -23.36 2.63 -10.00
N ARG A 354 -23.23 2.79 -11.32
CA ARG A 354 -21.99 3.27 -11.94
C ARG A 354 -21.66 4.70 -11.51
N HIS A 355 -22.63 5.60 -11.36
CA HIS A 355 -22.38 6.97 -10.91
C HIS A 355 -21.78 7.02 -9.50
N CYS A 356 -22.18 6.10 -8.61
CA CYS A 356 -21.56 5.97 -7.29
C CYS A 356 -20.09 5.51 -7.35
N GLN A 357 -19.63 4.93 -8.45
CA GLN A 357 -18.23 4.55 -8.61
C GLN A 357 -17.33 5.77 -8.92
N TYR A 358 -17.88 6.79 -9.59
CA TYR A 358 -17.09 7.93 -10.07
C TYR A 358 -16.50 8.76 -8.93
N THR A 359 -15.45 9.51 -9.28
CA THR A 359 -14.94 10.61 -8.46
C THR A 359 -15.10 11.90 -9.26
N VAL A 360 -15.75 12.90 -8.67
CA VAL A 360 -15.97 14.22 -9.28
C VAL A 360 -15.54 15.29 -8.29
N THR A 361 -14.69 16.22 -8.73
CA THR A 361 -14.31 17.40 -7.98
C THR A 361 -14.69 18.65 -8.76
N THR A 362 -15.47 19.53 -8.13
CA THR A 362 -16.04 20.72 -8.76
C THR A 362 -15.33 22.01 -8.37
N GLU A 363 -14.56 21.99 -7.28
CA GLU A 363 -13.91 23.18 -6.70
C GLU A 363 -12.38 23.15 -6.82
N TRP A 364 -11.82 22.18 -7.54
CA TRP A 364 -10.38 22.09 -7.72
C TRP A 364 -9.87 23.22 -8.64
N PRO A 365 -8.83 23.99 -8.27
CA PRO A 365 -8.35 25.12 -9.09
C PRO A 365 -7.86 24.73 -10.50
N GLY A 366 -7.59 23.44 -10.76
CA GLY A 366 -7.24 22.93 -12.10
C GLY A 366 -8.44 22.76 -13.04
N GLY A 367 -9.66 23.06 -12.59
CA GLY A 367 -10.91 22.89 -13.32
C GLY A 367 -11.77 21.75 -12.76
N VAL A 368 -12.98 21.61 -13.31
CA VAL A 368 -13.86 20.48 -13.01
C VAL A 368 -13.16 19.20 -13.45
N TYR A 369 -13.03 18.25 -12.54
CA TYR A 369 -12.34 17.00 -12.80
C TYR A 369 -13.24 15.82 -12.47
N GLY A 370 -13.29 14.84 -13.37
CA GLY A 370 -14.04 13.60 -13.19
C GLY A 370 -13.21 12.41 -13.65
N SER A 371 -13.21 11.32 -12.87
CA SER A 371 -12.62 10.05 -13.27
C SER A 371 -13.60 8.89 -13.13
N PRO A 372 -13.69 8.00 -14.14
CA PRO A 372 -14.61 6.87 -14.11
C PRO A 372 -14.11 5.72 -13.22
N THR A 373 -12.79 5.64 -12.98
CA THR A 373 -12.14 4.62 -12.14
C THR A 373 -11.09 5.26 -11.22
N VAL A 374 -10.19 4.47 -10.63
CA VAL A 374 -9.15 4.94 -9.69
C VAL A 374 -8.18 5.92 -10.36
N ASN A 375 -7.87 5.70 -11.63
CA ASN A 375 -6.83 6.44 -12.34
C ASN A 375 -7.36 7.69 -13.06
N GLY A 376 -6.53 8.74 -13.08
CA GLY A 376 -6.70 9.88 -13.99
C GLY A 376 -6.18 9.56 -15.38
N SER A 377 -4.88 9.83 -15.61
CA SER A 377 -4.21 9.36 -16.82
C SER A 377 -4.20 7.84 -16.87
N ARG A 378 -4.58 7.27 -18.03
CA ARG A 378 -4.62 5.83 -18.28
C ARG A 378 -3.90 5.49 -19.60
N ALA A 379 -3.42 4.26 -19.72
CA ALA A 379 -2.75 3.79 -20.94
C ALA A 379 -3.80 3.40 -22.00
N GLY A 380 -4.13 4.34 -22.90
CA GLY A 380 -5.09 4.09 -23.98
C GLY A 380 -4.67 2.96 -24.93
N GLY A 381 -3.36 2.72 -25.04
CA GLY A 381 -2.85 1.60 -25.84
C GLY A 381 -3.28 0.21 -25.36
N LEU A 382 -3.49 0.02 -24.05
CA LEU A 382 -4.00 -1.25 -23.53
C LEU A 382 -5.49 -1.44 -23.83
N ILE A 383 -6.27 -0.36 -23.86
CA ILE A 383 -7.68 -0.37 -24.26
C ILE A 383 -7.79 -0.76 -25.74
N ALA A 384 -6.98 -0.13 -26.60
CA ALA A 384 -6.94 -0.44 -28.03
C ALA A 384 -6.51 -1.88 -28.29
N ALA A 385 -5.48 -2.37 -27.58
CA ALA A 385 -5.03 -3.75 -27.70
C ALA A 385 -6.08 -4.78 -27.23
N CYS A 386 -6.82 -4.46 -26.15
CA CYS A 386 -7.95 -5.27 -25.70
C CYS A 386 -9.05 -5.33 -26.75
N TRP A 387 -9.49 -4.18 -27.25
CA TRP A 387 -10.50 -4.08 -28.30
C TRP A 387 -10.07 -4.86 -29.56
N ALA A 388 -8.84 -4.66 -30.03
CA ALA A 388 -8.30 -5.34 -31.20
C ALA A 388 -8.25 -6.86 -31.00
N THR A 389 -7.90 -7.32 -29.79
CA THR A 389 -7.92 -8.74 -29.45
C THR A 389 -9.34 -9.31 -29.54
N MET A 390 -10.32 -8.67 -28.93
CA MET A 390 -11.71 -9.13 -28.98
C MET A 390 -12.26 -9.19 -30.41
N MET A 391 -11.94 -8.19 -31.23
CA MET A 391 -12.30 -8.15 -32.66
C MET A 391 -11.63 -9.23 -33.49
N TYR A 392 -10.35 -9.48 -33.23
CA TYR A 392 -9.57 -10.46 -34.00
C TYR A 392 -9.89 -11.90 -33.61
N VAL A 393 -10.10 -12.16 -32.33
CA VAL A 393 -10.50 -13.49 -31.85
C VAL A 393 -11.92 -13.80 -32.33
N GLY A 394 -12.87 -12.89 -32.08
CA GLY A 394 -14.26 -13.10 -32.47
C GLY A 394 -14.92 -14.28 -31.74
N ARG A 395 -16.24 -14.39 -31.86
CA ARG A 395 -17.02 -15.40 -31.10
C ARG A 395 -16.59 -16.83 -31.41
N GLU A 396 -16.39 -17.17 -32.68
CA GLU A 396 -16.05 -18.53 -33.11
C GLU A 396 -14.75 -19.04 -32.48
N ARG A 397 -13.68 -18.23 -32.49
CA ARG A 397 -12.40 -18.63 -31.89
C ARG A 397 -12.47 -18.67 -30.37
N TYR A 398 -13.25 -17.79 -29.73
CA TYR A 398 -13.51 -17.89 -28.29
C TYR A 398 -14.19 -19.22 -27.92
N VAL A 399 -15.20 -19.64 -28.69
CA VAL A 399 -15.90 -20.93 -28.51
C VAL A 399 -14.94 -22.10 -28.72
N GLN A 400 -14.13 -22.07 -29.79
CA GLN A 400 -13.10 -23.08 -30.04
C GLN A 400 -12.10 -23.20 -28.88
N MET A 401 -11.52 -22.08 -28.43
CA MET A 401 -10.55 -22.10 -27.34
C MET A 401 -11.18 -22.51 -26.01
N ALA A 402 -12.46 -22.19 -25.79
CA ALA A 402 -13.20 -22.70 -24.63
C ALA A 402 -13.32 -24.23 -24.67
N ASP A 403 -13.67 -24.80 -25.82
CA ASP A 403 -13.73 -26.26 -26.00
C ASP A 403 -12.38 -26.94 -25.74
N GLU A 404 -11.30 -26.40 -26.31
CA GLU A 404 -9.95 -26.94 -26.09
C GLU A 404 -9.55 -26.92 -24.61
N ILE A 405 -9.83 -25.82 -23.91
CA ILE A 405 -9.52 -25.66 -22.48
C ILE A 405 -10.36 -26.61 -21.63
N ILE A 406 -11.67 -26.72 -21.87
CA ILE A 406 -12.55 -27.56 -21.06
C ILE A 406 -12.30 -29.05 -21.35
N THR A 407 -12.06 -29.43 -22.60
CA THR A 407 -11.64 -30.79 -22.97
C THR A 407 -10.35 -31.16 -22.24
N THR A 408 -9.36 -30.27 -22.23
CA THR A 408 -8.10 -30.47 -21.51
C THR A 408 -8.30 -30.54 -20.01
N ALA A 409 -9.15 -29.66 -19.45
CA ALA A 409 -9.46 -29.65 -18.03
C ALA A 409 -10.17 -30.93 -17.60
N ARG A 410 -11.13 -31.46 -18.38
CA ARG A 410 -11.83 -32.72 -18.11
C ARG A 410 -10.90 -33.93 -18.21
N TYR A 411 -10.01 -33.96 -19.20
CA TYR A 411 -8.96 -34.98 -19.29
C TYR A 411 -8.07 -34.98 -18.05
N ILE A 412 -7.72 -33.77 -17.58
CA ILE A 412 -6.96 -33.60 -16.35
C ILE A 412 -7.82 -33.96 -15.13
N GLU A 413 -9.10 -33.60 -15.07
CA GLU A 413 -10.04 -33.82 -13.94
C GLU A 413 -10.35 -35.29 -13.66
N GLU A 414 -10.33 -36.16 -14.67
CA GLU A 414 -10.29 -37.62 -14.45
C GLU A 414 -9.15 -38.01 -13.47
N ASP A 415 -8.12 -37.17 -13.38
CA ASP A 415 -7.08 -37.23 -12.36
C ASP A 415 -7.18 -36.12 -11.29
N VAL A 416 -7.09 -34.80 -11.61
CA VAL A 416 -6.99 -33.70 -10.63
C VAL A 416 -7.10 -32.23 -11.17
N VAL A 417 -7.90 -31.30 -10.57
CA VAL A 417 -7.85 -29.83 -10.88
C VAL A 417 -7.39 -28.96 -9.69
N ALA A 418 -8.03 -29.11 -8.53
CA ALA A 418 -7.54 -28.61 -7.24
C ALA A 418 -7.49 -29.78 -6.27
N PHE A 419 -6.42 -29.89 -5.49
CA PHE A 419 -6.17 -31.11 -4.74
C PHE A 419 -5.43 -30.92 -3.43
N GLY A 420 -5.92 -31.66 -2.44
CA GLY A 420 -5.27 -31.92 -1.17
C GLY A 420 -4.92 -33.40 -1.04
N SER A 421 -4.35 -33.80 0.09
CA SER A 421 -4.11 -35.21 0.39
C SER A 421 -4.30 -35.47 1.88
N LYS A 422 -4.95 -36.59 2.20
CA LYS A 422 -5.02 -37.15 3.57
C LYS A 422 -3.93 -38.18 3.84
N GLN A 423 -3.18 -38.60 2.81
CA GLN A 423 -2.22 -39.70 2.87
C GLN A 423 -0.76 -39.22 2.93
N PHE A 424 -0.48 -38.02 2.42
CA PHE A 424 0.85 -37.42 2.39
C PHE A 424 0.77 -35.89 2.47
N ASP A 425 1.88 -35.23 2.78
CA ASP A 425 1.96 -33.76 2.79
C ASP A 425 1.86 -33.21 1.36
N ILE A 426 0.80 -32.43 1.10
CA ILE A 426 0.53 -31.83 -0.20
C ILE A 426 1.59 -30.80 -0.63
N PHE A 427 2.26 -30.14 0.31
CA PHE A 427 3.31 -29.18 0.00
C PHE A 427 4.62 -29.88 -0.39
N LYS A 428 4.86 -31.10 0.14
CA LYS A 428 5.95 -31.95 -0.35
C LYS A 428 5.68 -32.43 -1.78
N PHE A 429 4.45 -32.83 -2.07
CA PHE A 429 4.02 -33.16 -3.42
C PHE A 429 4.26 -32.00 -4.40
N ALA A 430 3.87 -30.78 -4.00
CA ALA A 430 4.10 -29.57 -4.77
C ALA A 430 5.61 -29.27 -4.99
N GLU A 431 6.45 -29.48 -3.96
CA GLU A 431 7.91 -29.36 -4.07
C GLU A 431 8.50 -30.32 -5.11
N LEU A 432 8.04 -31.57 -5.14
CA LEU A 432 8.53 -32.57 -6.09
C LEU A 432 8.07 -32.30 -7.53
N LEU A 433 6.82 -31.86 -7.72
CA LEU A 433 6.37 -31.36 -9.02
C LEU A 433 7.16 -30.12 -9.46
N HIS A 434 7.50 -29.24 -8.51
CA HIS A 434 8.34 -28.08 -8.77
C HIS A 434 9.74 -28.47 -9.27
N LYS A 435 10.35 -29.51 -8.69
CA LYS A 435 11.63 -30.08 -9.19
C LYS A 435 11.52 -30.67 -10.60
N LYS A 436 10.32 -31.10 -11.01
CA LYS A 436 10.01 -31.54 -12.39
C LYS A 436 9.69 -30.39 -13.34
N GLY A 437 9.70 -29.14 -12.87
CA GLY A 437 9.49 -27.94 -13.69
C GLY A 437 8.09 -27.34 -13.62
N TRP A 438 7.16 -27.94 -12.85
CA TRP A 438 5.79 -27.44 -12.71
C TRP A 438 5.68 -26.30 -11.70
N ALA A 439 4.96 -25.23 -12.05
CA ALA A 439 4.64 -24.13 -11.16
C ALA A 439 3.13 -24.12 -10.87
N LEU A 440 2.74 -24.84 -9.82
CA LEU A 440 1.36 -24.86 -9.31
C LEU A 440 1.17 -23.82 -8.22
N ASN A 441 -0.07 -23.37 -8.02
CA ASN A 441 -0.36 -22.42 -6.94
C ASN A 441 -0.68 -23.18 -5.66
N ALA A 442 -0.06 -22.77 -4.56
CA ALA A 442 -0.36 -23.29 -3.23
C ALA A 442 -1.61 -22.64 -2.64
N LEU A 443 -2.46 -23.48 -2.05
CA LEU A 443 -3.69 -23.11 -1.36
C LEU A 443 -3.55 -23.35 0.16
N GLN A 444 -4.43 -22.73 0.93
CA GLN A 444 -4.49 -22.89 2.38
C GLN A 444 -5.94 -22.83 2.86
N PHE A 445 -6.23 -23.56 3.94
CA PHE A 445 -7.55 -23.67 4.58
C PHE A 445 -8.67 -24.22 3.67
N PRO A 446 -8.58 -25.49 3.22
CA PRO A 446 -7.56 -26.50 3.54
C PRO A 446 -6.25 -26.40 2.73
N SER A 447 -5.21 -27.09 3.22
CA SER A 447 -3.96 -27.27 2.46
C SER A 447 -4.23 -27.95 1.13
N GLY A 448 -3.76 -27.33 0.05
CA GLY A 448 -3.94 -27.84 -1.29
C GLY A 448 -3.00 -27.18 -2.28
N VAL A 449 -3.04 -27.65 -3.51
CA VAL A 449 -2.52 -26.92 -4.68
C VAL A 449 -3.53 -27.01 -5.82
N HIS A 450 -3.45 -26.13 -6.79
CA HIS A 450 -4.27 -26.23 -8.00
C HIS A 450 -3.48 -26.01 -9.29
N ILE A 451 -4.11 -26.40 -10.39
CA ILE A 451 -3.74 -25.98 -11.74
C ILE A 451 -4.92 -25.24 -12.39
N CYS A 452 -4.67 -24.00 -12.81
CA CYS A 452 -5.58 -23.23 -13.64
C CYS A 452 -5.24 -23.48 -15.10
N VAL A 453 -6.06 -24.31 -15.76
CA VAL A 453 -5.87 -24.71 -17.16
C VAL A 453 -6.13 -23.53 -18.09
N THR A 454 -5.17 -23.22 -18.94
CA THR A 454 -5.24 -22.17 -19.95
C THR A 454 -4.98 -22.75 -21.33
N HIS A 455 -5.13 -21.96 -22.39
CA HIS A 455 -4.74 -22.40 -23.75
C HIS A 455 -3.25 -22.78 -23.86
N ALA A 456 -2.39 -22.37 -22.92
CA ALA A 456 -1.01 -22.87 -22.90
C ALA A 456 -0.91 -24.39 -22.61
N HIS A 457 -1.92 -24.94 -21.92
CA HIS A 457 -1.95 -26.34 -21.49
C HIS A 457 -2.63 -27.26 -22.51
N THR A 458 -3.32 -26.70 -23.51
CA THR A 458 -3.99 -27.45 -24.59
C THR A 458 -3.02 -27.93 -25.67
N GLN A 459 -1.75 -27.50 -25.59
CA GLN A 459 -0.68 -27.97 -26.46
C GLN A 459 -0.52 -29.50 -26.39
N ALA A 460 -0.21 -30.10 -27.53
CA ALA A 460 -0.04 -31.54 -27.67
C ALA A 460 0.99 -32.09 -26.65
N GLY A 461 0.57 -33.09 -25.86
CA GLY A 461 1.43 -33.78 -24.90
C GLY A 461 1.55 -33.12 -23.52
N VAL A 462 1.12 -31.86 -23.33
CA VAL A 462 1.29 -31.14 -22.06
C VAL A 462 0.41 -31.74 -20.96
N ALA A 463 -0.88 -31.97 -21.23
CA ALA A 463 -1.79 -32.58 -20.27
C ALA A 463 -1.38 -34.02 -19.91
N GLN A 464 -0.93 -34.80 -20.90
CA GLN A 464 -0.42 -36.16 -20.70
C GLN A 464 0.84 -36.17 -19.84
N ARG A 465 1.77 -35.22 -20.07
CA ARG A 465 2.96 -35.03 -19.24
C ARG A 465 2.58 -34.67 -17.81
N PHE A 466 1.62 -33.75 -17.64
CA PHE A 466 1.13 -33.34 -16.32
C PHE A 466 0.59 -34.52 -15.53
N VAL A 467 -0.38 -35.24 -16.09
CA VAL A 467 -0.99 -36.42 -15.46
C VAL A 467 0.06 -37.48 -15.12
N LYS A 468 0.98 -37.78 -16.04
CA LYS A 468 2.07 -38.73 -15.82
C LYS A 468 2.94 -38.33 -14.62
N ASP A 469 3.37 -37.07 -14.57
CA ASP A 469 4.21 -36.58 -13.48
C ASP A 469 3.45 -36.52 -12.15
N VAL A 470 2.19 -36.08 -12.15
CA VAL A 470 1.31 -36.07 -10.97
C VAL A 470 1.16 -37.48 -10.39
N ARG A 471 0.87 -38.49 -11.23
CA ARG A 471 0.74 -39.88 -10.78
C ARG A 471 2.05 -40.42 -10.22
N ALA A 472 3.18 -40.15 -10.89
CA ALA A 472 4.50 -40.58 -10.44
C ALA A 472 4.88 -39.96 -9.09
N VAL A 473 4.72 -38.64 -8.94
CA VAL A 473 5.02 -37.93 -7.70
C VAL A 473 4.07 -38.33 -6.58
N ALA A 474 2.78 -38.58 -6.87
CA ALA A 474 1.84 -39.03 -5.85
C ALA A 474 2.22 -40.43 -5.32
N ALA A 475 2.70 -41.32 -6.19
CA ALA A 475 3.23 -42.63 -5.79
C ALA A 475 4.51 -42.49 -4.95
N GLU A 476 5.42 -41.59 -5.33
CA GLU A 476 6.62 -41.27 -4.56
C GLU A 476 6.27 -40.75 -3.17
N CYS A 477 5.34 -39.79 -3.05
CA CYS A 477 4.90 -39.24 -1.76
C CYS A 477 4.26 -40.29 -0.84
N ARG A 478 3.46 -41.23 -1.40
CA ARG A 478 2.87 -42.33 -0.60
C ARG A 478 3.93 -43.25 -0.01
N ASN A 479 5.02 -43.48 -0.74
CA ASN A 479 6.14 -44.32 -0.27
C ASN A 479 7.04 -43.60 0.75
N MET A 480 6.96 -42.27 0.85
CA MET A 480 7.76 -41.43 1.75
C MET A 480 7.06 -41.05 3.07
N ALA A 481 5.93 -41.68 3.40
CA ALA A 481 5.11 -41.33 4.57
C ALA A 481 5.92 -41.44 5.90
N GLY A 482 6.54 -40.33 6.30
CA GLY A 482 7.37 -40.18 7.51
C GLY A 482 8.79 -39.59 7.32
N GLY A 483 9.22 -39.19 6.12
CA GLY A 483 10.66 -39.08 5.80
C GLY A 483 11.38 -37.72 5.89
N GLU A 484 10.90 -36.64 5.27
CA GLU A 484 11.70 -35.40 5.18
C GLU A 484 10.84 -34.12 5.22
N PRO A 485 11.33 -33.04 5.89
CA PRO A 485 10.63 -31.76 5.91
C PRO A 485 10.53 -31.15 4.50
N VAL A 486 9.44 -30.40 4.27
CA VAL A 486 9.25 -29.62 3.04
C VAL A 486 10.36 -28.57 2.93
N GLN A 487 10.97 -28.45 1.76
CA GLN A 487 12.06 -27.51 1.49
C GLN A 487 11.62 -26.39 0.53
N GLY A 488 12.39 -25.29 0.53
CA GLY A 488 12.19 -24.18 -0.39
C GLY A 488 10.90 -23.40 -0.14
N LYS A 489 10.35 -22.81 -1.21
CA LYS A 489 9.18 -21.91 -1.14
C LYS A 489 7.94 -22.56 -0.53
N MET A 490 7.77 -23.88 -0.71
CA MET A 490 6.60 -24.61 -0.21
C MET A 490 6.60 -24.78 1.31
N ALA A 491 7.78 -24.75 1.95
CA ALA A 491 7.91 -24.82 3.41
C ALA A 491 7.22 -23.63 4.10
N ILE A 492 7.22 -22.45 3.47
CA ILE A 492 6.56 -21.25 3.97
C ILE A 492 5.06 -21.49 4.12
N TYR A 493 4.43 -22.20 3.17
CA TYR A 493 2.99 -22.43 3.19
C TYR A 493 2.56 -23.41 4.29
N GLY A 494 3.33 -24.47 4.53
CA GLY A 494 3.10 -25.39 5.66
C GLY A 494 3.24 -24.68 7.01
N VAL A 495 4.38 -23.98 7.21
CA VAL A 495 4.66 -23.26 8.46
C VAL A 495 3.67 -22.11 8.70
N ALA A 496 3.29 -21.37 7.66
CA ALA A 496 2.37 -20.25 7.80
C ALA A 496 0.99 -20.65 8.34
N GLN A 497 0.52 -21.87 8.06
CA GLN A 497 -0.76 -22.35 8.58
C GLN A 497 -0.71 -22.70 10.08
N GLU A 498 0.41 -23.21 10.57
CA GLU A 498 0.61 -23.56 11.99
C GLU A 498 0.76 -22.33 12.90
N ILE A 499 1.13 -21.18 12.32
CA ILE A 499 1.27 -19.93 13.06
C ILE A 499 -0.09 -19.38 13.49
N SER A 500 -0.37 -19.47 14.79
CA SER A 500 -1.60 -18.95 15.41
C SER A 500 -1.70 -17.42 15.37
N ASP A 501 -0.57 -16.71 15.43
CA ASP A 501 -0.52 -15.25 15.24
C ASP A 501 -0.38 -14.88 13.76
N ARG A 502 -1.52 -14.68 13.10
CA ARG A 502 -1.55 -14.30 11.68
C ARG A 502 -0.86 -12.97 11.38
N SER A 503 -0.61 -12.11 12.38
CA SER A 503 0.18 -10.90 12.14
C SER A 503 1.64 -11.20 11.83
N LEU A 504 2.19 -12.36 12.24
CA LEU A 504 3.56 -12.78 11.88
C LEU A 504 3.62 -13.16 10.39
N VAL A 505 2.60 -13.87 9.90
CA VAL A 505 2.48 -14.21 8.48
C VAL A 505 2.40 -12.93 7.63
N SER A 506 1.67 -11.92 8.10
CA SER A 506 1.66 -10.59 7.49
C SER A 506 3.07 -9.97 7.43
N ASP A 507 3.84 -10.01 8.51
CA ASP A 507 5.18 -9.41 8.55
C ASP A 507 6.18 -10.16 7.65
N ILE A 508 6.12 -11.49 7.61
CA ILE A 508 6.89 -12.33 6.65
C ILE A 508 6.53 -11.94 5.20
N THR A 509 5.24 -11.79 4.91
CA THR A 509 4.75 -11.41 3.57
C THR A 509 5.24 -10.02 3.17
N LYS A 510 5.31 -9.05 4.09
CA LYS A 510 5.88 -7.73 3.82
C LYS A 510 7.36 -7.82 3.45
N HIS A 511 8.15 -8.62 4.16
CA HIS A 511 9.56 -8.83 3.81
C HIS A 511 9.76 -9.52 2.46
N PHE A 512 8.87 -10.46 2.11
CA PHE A 512 8.86 -11.03 0.76
C PHE A 512 8.58 -9.96 -0.30
N ILE A 513 7.61 -9.07 -0.08
CA ILE A 513 7.32 -7.95 -0.99
C ILE A 513 8.50 -6.98 -1.08
N ASP A 514 9.11 -6.60 0.06
CA ASP A 514 10.31 -5.75 0.08
C ASP A 514 11.45 -6.34 -0.77
N SER A 515 11.60 -7.67 -0.74
CA SER A 515 12.63 -8.36 -1.53
C SER A 515 12.43 -8.22 -3.04
N MET A 516 11.20 -8.05 -3.52
CA MET A 516 10.94 -7.83 -4.96
C MET A 516 11.49 -6.48 -5.45
N TYR A 517 11.71 -5.53 -4.55
CA TYR A 517 12.28 -4.21 -4.84
C TYR A 517 13.74 -4.09 -4.39
N TYR A 518 14.34 -5.19 -3.95
CA TYR A 518 15.72 -5.21 -3.50
C TYR A 518 16.69 -5.38 -4.67
N LEU A 519 17.73 -4.55 -4.69
CA LEU A 519 18.86 -4.66 -5.61
C LEU A 519 20.13 -5.02 -4.82
N PRO A 520 20.84 -6.10 -5.18
CA PRO A 520 22.10 -6.50 -4.56
C PRO A 520 23.16 -5.39 -4.60
N THR A 521 23.88 -5.22 -3.50
CA THR A 521 25.02 -4.29 -3.36
C THR A 521 26.35 -5.03 -3.52
N SER A 522 27.44 -4.30 -3.75
CA SER A 522 28.80 -4.87 -3.82
C SER A 522 29.19 -5.67 -2.57
N ASP A 523 28.61 -5.33 -1.42
CA ASP A 523 28.85 -6.03 -0.15
C ASP A 523 28.16 -7.41 -0.11
N ASP A 524 27.11 -7.62 -0.91
CA ASP A 524 26.33 -8.86 -0.91
C ASP A 524 27.02 -10.00 -1.69
N ASN A 525 27.99 -9.68 -2.55
CA ASN A 525 28.79 -10.66 -3.30
C ASN A 525 29.97 -11.26 -2.49
N HIS A 526 30.25 -10.75 -1.28
CA HIS A 526 31.39 -11.18 -0.45
C HIS A 526 31.01 -12.00 0.79
N VAL A 527 29.77 -12.50 0.90
CA VAL A 527 29.36 -13.28 2.06
C VAL A 527 29.72 -14.77 1.90
N THR A 528 31.02 -15.06 2.02
CA THR A 528 31.51 -16.29 2.67
C THR A 528 31.99 -15.94 4.08
N PRO A 529 31.87 -16.85 5.07
CA PRO A 529 32.08 -16.50 6.46
C PRO A 529 33.58 -16.29 6.75
N THR A 530 33.85 -15.27 7.57
CA THR A 530 35.02 -15.01 8.43
C THR A 530 36.12 -14.02 8.01
N THR A 531 36.39 -13.13 8.99
CA THR A 531 37.65 -12.49 9.41
C THR A 531 38.30 -11.37 8.60
N GLY A 532 38.44 -10.21 9.26
CA GLY A 532 39.76 -9.60 9.52
C GLY A 532 40.35 -8.64 8.48
N HIS A 533 40.14 -7.34 8.74
CA HIS A 533 41.06 -6.21 8.49
C HIS A 533 41.36 -5.64 7.07
N ARG A 534 41.45 -4.29 7.10
CA ARG A 534 41.83 -3.23 6.12
C ARG A 534 43.18 -3.51 5.37
N PRO A 535 43.61 -2.81 4.28
CA PRO A 535 43.41 -1.35 4.03
C PRO A 535 43.52 -0.75 2.58
N GLN A 536 43.32 0.58 2.50
CA GLN A 536 44.07 1.61 1.72
C GLN A 536 43.61 2.16 0.34
N ARG A 537 43.40 3.51 0.37
CA ARG A 537 43.77 4.62 -0.56
C ARG A 537 42.86 5.05 -1.74
N SER A 538 42.03 6.07 -1.44
CA SER A 538 41.76 7.38 -2.10
C SER A 538 42.35 7.70 -3.51
N PRO A 539 41.76 8.59 -4.36
CA PRO A 539 41.10 9.84 -3.91
C PRO A 539 39.91 10.41 -4.71
N ARG A 540 39.28 11.43 -4.08
CA ARG A 540 38.39 12.51 -4.58
C ARG A 540 36.93 12.14 -4.89
N CYS A 541 36.07 12.50 -3.93
CA CYS A 541 34.63 12.60 -4.10
C CYS A 541 34.31 13.95 -4.76
N SER A 542 33.67 13.90 -5.93
CA SER A 542 33.09 15.05 -6.63
C SER A 542 31.78 14.59 -7.26
N VAL A 543 30.64 14.78 -6.57
CA VAL A 543 29.31 14.58 -7.19
C VAL A 543 28.32 15.67 -6.72
N PRO A 544 27.61 16.34 -7.66
CA PRO A 544 26.61 17.37 -7.36
C PRO A 544 25.21 16.81 -7.08
N CYS A 545 24.42 17.46 -6.20
CA CYS A 545 22.99 17.17 -6.04
C CYS A 545 22.22 17.59 -7.30
N ASN A 546 21.81 16.62 -8.13
CA ASN A 546 20.97 16.88 -9.29
C ASN A 546 19.50 17.14 -8.88
N LYS A 547 18.95 18.28 -9.28
CA LYS A 547 17.61 18.78 -8.91
C LYS A 547 16.42 18.16 -9.68
N ILE A 548 16.60 17.08 -10.44
CA ILE A 548 15.64 16.72 -11.51
C ILE A 548 14.75 15.49 -11.23
N PHE A 549 14.90 14.74 -10.14
CA PHE A 549 14.01 13.59 -9.85
C PHE A 549 13.38 13.60 -8.45
N LEU A 550 12.07 13.28 -8.41
CA LEU A 550 11.17 13.22 -7.25
C LEU A 550 11.44 12.04 -6.28
N THR A 551 12.68 11.59 -6.19
CA THR A 551 13.15 10.64 -5.16
C THR A 551 14.45 11.18 -4.59
N LYS A 552 14.34 12.07 -3.59
CA LYS A 552 15.47 12.57 -2.82
C LYS A 552 15.80 11.61 -1.68
N PHE A 553 16.58 10.58 -2.00
CA PHE A 553 17.50 9.99 -1.03
C PHE A 553 18.90 10.15 -1.63
N ILE A 554 19.71 11.05 -1.08
CA ILE A 554 21.15 11.02 -1.37
C ILE A 554 21.69 9.70 -0.83
N THR A 555 22.48 9.06 -1.68
CA THR A 555 23.59 8.16 -1.36
C THR A 555 24.60 8.86 -0.44
N TYR A 556 24.27 9.02 0.85
CA TYR A 556 25.33 9.20 1.84
C TYR A 556 26.05 7.86 1.93
N LEU A 557 27.38 7.87 1.94
CA LEU A 557 28.14 6.69 2.36
C LEU A 557 27.55 6.25 3.69
N LYS A 558 27.11 4.98 3.80
CA LYS A 558 26.64 4.45 5.08
C LYS A 558 27.80 4.52 6.06
N GLY A 559 27.73 5.46 7.01
CA GLY A 559 28.74 5.66 8.03
C GLY A 559 29.40 7.05 7.97
N PRO A 560 30.51 7.22 8.69
CA PRO A 560 31.21 8.49 8.78
C PRO A 560 31.71 8.96 7.41
N GLY A 561 31.71 10.26 7.18
CA GLY A 561 32.32 10.83 5.97
C GLY A 561 33.80 10.41 5.82
N PRO A 562 34.35 10.36 4.59
CA PRO A 562 35.73 9.88 4.35
C PRO A 562 36.81 10.73 5.04
N LEU A 563 36.48 11.98 5.39
CA LEU A 563 37.34 12.90 6.14
C LEU A 563 37.00 12.95 7.63
N CYS A 564 36.03 12.18 8.10
CA CYS A 564 35.66 12.15 9.50
C CYS A 564 36.73 11.44 10.32
N THR A 565 37.38 12.18 11.23
CA THR A 565 38.39 11.64 12.14
C THR A 565 37.91 11.74 13.58
N GLY A 566 38.24 10.74 14.41
CA GLY A 566 37.90 10.75 15.83
C GLY A 566 36.40 10.80 16.15
N LEU A 567 35.53 10.23 15.29
CA LEU A 567 34.09 10.12 15.57
C LEU A 567 33.88 9.31 16.86
N MET A 568 33.25 9.95 17.83
CA MET A 568 32.82 9.35 19.08
C MET A 568 31.32 9.02 18.97
N PRO A 569 30.88 7.83 19.44
CA PRO A 569 29.46 7.50 19.49
C PRO A 569 28.68 8.56 20.27
N ALA A 570 27.81 9.30 19.58
CA ALA A 570 27.08 10.44 20.14
C ALA A 570 25.64 10.47 19.62
N THR A 571 24.94 9.33 19.64
CA THR A 571 23.54 9.26 19.23
C THR A 571 22.62 9.84 20.29
N LEU A 572 21.55 10.53 19.86
CA LEU A 572 20.60 11.14 20.78
C LEU A 572 19.78 10.07 21.51
N SER A 573 19.79 10.14 22.85
CA SER A 573 18.90 9.35 23.70
C SER A 573 17.43 9.80 23.55
N LYS A 574 16.48 8.98 23.97
CA LYS A 574 15.06 9.33 23.95
C LYS A 574 14.77 10.58 24.78
N GLU A 575 15.43 10.71 25.92
CA GLU A 575 15.34 11.85 26.83
C GLU A 575 15.95 13.11 26.18
N GLU A 576 17.07 12.99 25.49
CA GLU A 576 17.69 14.09 24.73
C GLU A 576 16.79 14.60 23.61
N LYS A 577 16.19 13.69 22.83
CA LYS A 577 15.20 14.05 21.79
C LYS A 577 14.04 14.85 22.39
N MET A 578 13.52 14.43 23.54
CA MET A 578 12.44 15.12 24.24
C MET A 578 12.88 16.50 24.75
N ARG A 579 14.09 16.63 25.31
CA ARG A 579 14.63 17.92 25.75
C ARG A 579 14.83 18.89 24.59
N ILE A 580 15.34 18.43 23.45
CA ILE A 580 15.47 19.25 22.23
C ILE A 580 14.10 19.74 21.75
N LEU A 581 13.12 18.84 21.65
CA LEU A 581 11.76 19.19 21.23
C LEU A 581 11.12 20.21 22.18
N THR A 582 11.26 19.97 23.49
CA THR A 582 10.76 20.86 24.54
C THR A 582 11.42 22.24 24.44
N ARG A 583 12.74 22.30 24.21
CA ARG A 583 13.48 23.55 24.06
C ARG A 583 13.05 24.33 22.82
N LEU A 584 12.88 23.65 21.68
CA LEU A 584 12.36 24.26 20.44
C LEU A 584 10.96 24.86 20.64
N ASN A 585 10.04 24.11 21.24
CA ASN A 585 8.69 24.58 21.50
C ASN A 585 8.64 25.72 22.53
N HIS A 586 9.48 25.69 23.56
CA HIS A 586 9.59 26.80 24.51
C HIS A 586 10.02 28.09 23.82
N ARG A 587 11.05 28.04 22.97
CA ARG A 587 11.54 29.22 22.24
C ARG A 587 10.52 29.75 21.23
N ARG A 588 9.80 28.86 20.55
CA ARG A 588 8.69 29.26 19.67
C ARG A 588 7.55 29.88 20.47
N ASN A 589 7.22 29.34 21.63
CA ASN A 589 6.18 29.88 22.51
C ASN A 589 6.56 31.29 23.01
N ASP A 590 7.81 31.50 23.46
CA ASP A 590 8.28 32.82 23.88
C ASP A 590 8.14 33.85 22.75
N ALA A 591 8.54 33.48 21.52
CA ALA A 591 8.38 34.34 20.35
C ALA A 591 6.91 34.61 20.03
N ALA A 592 6.05 33.59 20.06
CA ALA A 592 4.63 33.72 19.77
C ALA A 592 3.88 34.58 20.81
N LEU A 593 4.34 34.59 22.06
CA LEU A 593 3.84 35.49 23.11
C LEU A 593 4.36 36.94 22.99
N GLY A 594 5.24 37.23 22.03
CA GLY A 594 5.85 38.55 21.85
C GLY A 594 6.95 38.86 22.87
N LEU A 595 7.56 37.84 23.49
CA LEU A 595 8.62 38.01 24.49
C LEU A 595 10.03 38.13 23.88
N LEU A 596 10.12 38.19 22.56
CA LEU A 596 11.38 38.21 21.82
C LEU A 596 11.70 39.60 21.27
N GLY A 597 12.40 40.42 22.07
CA GLY A 597 12.80 41.77 21.67
C GLY A 597 11.61 42.64 21.31
N ASN A 598 11.66 43.32 20.16
CA ASN A 598 10.58 44.18 19.67
C ASN A 598 9.68 43.47 18.64
N LEU A 599 9.71 42.14 18.58
CA LEU A 599 8.94 41.36 17.62
C LEU A 599 7.49 41.17 18.12
N PRO A 600 6.45 41.47 17.31
CA PRO A 600 5.06 41.27 17.71
C PRO A 600 4.68 39.80 17.91
N ALA A 601 3.64 39.58 18.73
CA ALA A 601 3.06 38.26 18.99
C ALA A 601 2.55 37.56 17.71
N ALA A 602 2.47 36.23 17.75
CA ALA A 602 2.09 35.38 16.63
C ALA A 602 0.74 34.69 16.87
N GLY A 603 -0.19 34.81 15.93
CA GLY A 603 -1.50 34.16 16.00
C GLY A 603 -1.53 32.71 15.52
N ASP A 604 -0.60 32.32 14.65
CA ASP A 604 -0.68 31.08 13.85
C ASP A 604 0.51 30.12 14.06
N MET A 605 1.32 30.31 15.10
CA MET A 605 2.56 29.55 15.28
C MET A 605 2.31 28.11 15.74
N LEU A 606 2.69 27.13 14.92
CA LEU A 606 2.48 25.72 15.25
C LEU A 606 3.51 25.19 16.26
N SER A 607 3.07 24.28 17.13
CA SER A 607 3.96 23.45 17.96
C SER A 607 4.68 22.42 17.10
N MET A 608 6.00 22.29 17.28
CA MET A 608 6.79 21.25 16.65
C MET A 608 6.49 19.87 17.26
N ARG A 609 6.52 18.84 16.41
CA ARG A 609 6.52 17.42 16.78
C ARG A 609 7.77 16.72 16.27
N TRP A 610 8.23 15.70 16.99
CA TRP A 610 9.36 14.88 16.56
C TRP A 610 8.97 13.93 15.43
N VAL A 611 9.83 13.79 14.42
CA VAL A 611 9.69 12.84 13.29
C VAL A 611 11.00 12.08 13.14
N GLU A 612 10.95 10.74 13.25
CA GLU A 612 12.15 9.91 13.26
C GLU A 612 12.83 9.82 11.89
N GLU A 613 12.07 9.95 10.80
CA GLU A 613 12.61 10.00 9.45
C GLU A 613 13.49 11.24 9.25
N LEU A 614 13.06 12.41 9.73
CA LEU A 614 13.86 13.64 9.70
C LEU A 614 15.12 13.51 10.56
N ALA A 615 15.02 12.84 11.71
CA ALA A 615 16.15 12.59 12.61
C ALA A 615 17.19 11.67 11.99
N ARG A 616 16.76 10.62 11.29
CA ARG A 616 17.66 9.71 10.57
C ARG A 616 18.44 10.44 9.49
N GLU A 617 17.79 11.27 8.68
CA GLU A 617 18.47 12.07 7.64
C GLU A 617 19.43 13.09 8.25
N ALA A 618 19.05 13.75 9.35
CA ALA A 618 19.91 14.70 10.06
C ALA A 618 21.14 14.01 10.67
N GLN A 619 20.98 12.79 11.19
CA GLN A 619 22.09 11.99 11.72
C GLN A 619 23.10 11.63 10.62
N MET A 620 22.62 11.24 9.43
CA MET A 620 23.52 10.95 8.31
C MET A 620 24.37 12.15 7.90
N TRP A 621 23.80 13.36 7.90
CA TRP A 621 24.57 14.59 7.67
C TRP A 621 25.55 14.88 8.81
N ALA A 622 25.11 14.74 10.07
CA ALA A 622 25.97 14.94 11.23
C ALA A 622 27.22 14.04 11.17
N ASP A 623 27.05 12.79 10.73
CA ASP A 623 28.13 11.79 10.65
C ASP A 623 29.11 12.07 9.50
N GLN A 624 28.83 13.03 8.60
CA GLN A 624 29.80 13.44 7.57
C GLN A 624 30.97 14.25 8.13
N CYS A 625 30.86 14.75 9.37
CA CYS A 625 31.94 15.43 10.09
C CYS A 625 32.56 16.60 9.30
N ALA A 626 31.73 17.33 8.54
CA ALA A 626 32.17 18.50 7.79
C ALA A 626 32.87 19.49 8.74
N ALA A 627 34.01 20.05 8.34
CA ALA A 627 34.72 21.00 9.19
C ALA A 627 33.80 22.17 9.57
N PRO A 628 33.68 22.55 10.86
CA PRO A 628 32.85 23.68 11.26
C PRO A 628 33.27 24.96 10.54
N LYS A 629 32.29 25.72 10.07
CA LYS A 629 32.51 27.03 9.46
C LYS A 629 31.27 27.90 9.68
N PHE A 630 31.40 29.21 9.42
CA PHE A 630 30.29 30.14 9.57
C PHE A 630 29.96 30.83 8.23
N PRO A 631 28.71 30.75 7.74
CA PRO A 631 27.62 29.88 8.22
C PRO A 631 27.95 28.40 8.00
N GLU A 632 27.35 27.51 8.79
CA GLU A 632 27.56 26.07 8.67
C GLU A 632 27.06 25.56 7.30
N ASP A 633 27.69 24.50 6.80
CA ASP A 633 27.22 23.84 5.59
C ASP A 633 25.93 23.10 5.86
N HIS A 634 25.00 23.23 4.93
CA HIS A 634 23.81 22.42 4.88
C HIS A 634 23.92 21.40 3.76
N ASP A 635 23.46 20.17 3.97
CA ASP A 635 23.34 19.21 2.87
C ASP A 635 22.43 19.72 1.72
N LEU A 636 22.44 19.10 0.54
CA LEU A 636 21.62 19.56 -0.58
C LEU A 636 20.40 18.68 -0.87
N CYS A 637 20.26 17.51 -0.24
CA CYS A 637 19.15 16.59 -0.51
C CYS A 637 18.59 15.90 0.74
N ARG A 638 18.09 16.72 1.67
CA ARG A 638 17.26 16.33 2.83
C ARG A 638 15.74 16.40 2.64
N ASP A 639 15.27 16.87 1.49
CA ASP A 639 13.81 16.96 1.28
C ASP A 639 13.21 15.55 1.24
N LEU A 640 12.08 15.36 1.93
CA LEU A 640 11.29 14.14 1.81
C LEU A 640 10.43 14.22 0.54
N TYR A 641 10.00 13.06 0.02
CA TYR A 641 9.30 12.86 -1.28
C TYR A 641 8.52 14.09 -1.81
N SER A 642 7.56 14.61 -1.04
CA SER A 642 6.71 15.75 -1.40
C SER A 642 6.78 16.93 -0.41
N LEU A 643 7.78 16.95 0.48
CA LEU A 643 7.90 17.92 1.56
C LEU A 643 9.30 18.56 1.60
N PRO A 644 9.43 19.86 1.32
CA PRO A 644 10.71 20.54 1.43
C PRO A 644 11.14 20.62 2.89
N VAL A 645 12.41 20.33 3.17
CA VAL A 645 13.00 20.25 4.51
C VAL A 645 14.12 21.29 4.65
N GLY A 646 14.00 22.14 5.66
CA GLY A 646 15.05 23.05 6.10
C GLY A 646 16.02 22.32 7.03
N GLN A 647 17.19 22.91 7.26
CA GLN A 647 18.18 22.36 8.18
C GLN A 647 18.77 23.50 8.98
N ASN A 648 18.91 23.25 10.28
CA ASN A 648 19.68 24.10 11.18
C ASN A 648 20.86 23.28 11.69
N VAL A 649 22.06 23.84 11.63
CA VAL A 649 23.29 23.18 12.08
C VAL A 649 23.97 24.05 13.14
N ALA A 650 24.39 23.44 14.24
CA ALA A 650 25.13 24.11 15.29
C ALA A 650 26.32 23.26 15.72
N SER A 651 27.50 23.88 15.81
CA SER A 651 28.72 23.22 16.29
C SER A 651 29.38 24.02 17.40
N VAL A 652 29.92 23.32 18.40
CA VAL A 652 30.81 23.88 19.42
C VAL A 652 32.17 23.22 19.27
N VAL A 653 33.22 24.04 19.14
CA VAL A 653 34.60 23.58 18.97
C VAL A 653 35.37 23.71 20.28
N GLY A 654 36.05 22.64 20.69
CA GLY A 654 36.79 22.54 21.95
C GLY A 654 36.15 21.59 22.96
N GLU A 655 36.78 21.43 24.11
CA GLU A 655 36.17 20.72 25.23
C GLU A 655 35.11 21.61 25.89
N ALA A 656 33.89 21.10 25.99
CA ALA A 656 32.78 21.78 26.66
C ALA A 656 32.18 20.88 27.76
N PRO A 657 32.88 20.71 28.90
CA PRO A 657 32.38 19.92 30.02
C PRO A 657 31.02 20.45 30.49
N GLY A 658 30.02 19.57 30.58
CA GLY A 658 28.68 19.94 31.03
C GLY A 658 27.77 20.57 29.95
N LEU A 659 28.21 20.67 28.70
CA LEU A 659 27.35 21.10 27.59
C LEU A 659 26.19 20.12 27.42
N ARG A 660 24.96 20.64 27.54
CA ARG A 660 23.75 19.88 27.22
C ARG A 660 23.41 20.08 25.75
N VAL A 661 23.07 19.00 25.05
CA VAL A 661 22.82 19.06 23.60
C VAL A 661 21.66 19.99 23.25
N GLU A 662 20.62 20.09 24.10
CA GLU A 662 19.51 21.01 23.87
C GLU A 662 19.92 22.49 23.89
N SER A 663 21.05 22.85 24.51
CA SER A 663 21.57 24.21 24.51
C SER A 663 22.06 24.66 23.14
N LEU A 664 22.38 23.73 22.23
CA LEU A 664 22.76 24.06 20.85
C LEU A 664 21.59 24.69 20.06
N VAL A 665 20.34 24.42 20.46
CA VAL A 665 19.15 25.09 19.91
C VAL A 665 19.17 26.60 20.18
N ASP A 666 19.74 27.02 21.30
CA ASP A 666 19.81 28.44 21.66
C ASP A 666 20.79 29.21 20.76
N LEU A 667 21.76 28.53 20.14
CA LEU A 667 22.65 29.16 19.16
C LEU A 667 21.87 29.66 17.94
N TRP A 668 20.90 28.88 17.45
CA TRP A 668 20.00 29.31 16.37
C TRP A 668 19.08 30.44 16.84
N TYR A 669 18.51 30.32 18.03
CA TYR A 669 17.62 31.33 18.59
C TYR A 669 18.31 32.70 18.78
N MET A 670 19.57 32.70 19.21
CA MET A 670 20.35 33.93 19.40
C MET A 670 20.64 34.69 18.10
N GLN A 671 20.59 34.03 16.94
CA GLN A 671 20.71 34.72 15.65
C GLN A 671 19.59 35.76 15.44
N GLY A 672 18.49 35.66 16.19
CA GLY A 672 17.42 36.66 16.20
C GLY A 672 17.88 38.08 16.55
N ARG A 673 19.02 38.25 17.25
CA ARG A 673 19.65 39.57 17.48
C ARG A 673 20.03 40.28 16.18
N HIS A 674 20.22 39.53 15.10
CA HIS A 674 20.56 40.03 13.78
C HIS A 674 19.32 40.19 12.88
N TYR A 675 18.16 39.70 13.30
CA TYR A 675 16.91 39.85 12.55
C TYR A 675 16.33 41.25 12.76
N LYS A 676 16.65 42.17 11.84
CA LYS A 676 16.16 43.57 11.85
C LYS A 676 15.00 43.81 10.86
N ALA A 677 14.55 42.77 10.16
CA ALA A 677 13.54 42.86 9.10
C ALA A 677 12.11 42.82 9.65
N ASN A 678 11.16 43.27 8.84
CA ASN A 678 9.73 43.20 9.19
C ASN A 678 9.26 41.73 9.21
N ILE A 679 8.51 41.35 10.24
CA ILE A 679 7.94 39.99 10.37
C ILE A 679 6.97 39.67 9.25
N SER A 680 6.32 40.70 8.69
CA SER A 680 5.34 40.58 7.61
C SER A 680 5.96 40.18 6.27
N SER A 681 7.27 40.34 6.11
CA SER A 681 7.97 40.06 4.85
C SER A 681 9.42 39.66 5.14
N TYR A 682 9.69 38.36 5.09
CA TYR A 682 11.00 37.80 5.33
C TYR A 682 12.00 38.21 4.25
N VAL A 683 13.13 38.76 4.69
CA VAL A 683 14.29 39.04 3.85
C VAL A 683 15.39 38.05 4.23
N PRO A 684 15.90 37.23 3.30
CA PRO A 684 17.03 36.36 3.58
C PRO A 684 18.31 37.17 3.91
N PRO A 685 19.22 36.65 4.75
CA PRO A 685 20.51 37.30 5.00
C PRO A 685 21.32 37.41 3.70
N SER A 686 21.83 38.59 3.41
CA SER A 686 22.75 38.83 2.29
C SER A 686 24.18 38.44 2.65
N LEU A 687 25.03 38.23 1.65
CA LEU A 687 26.44 37.84 1.80
C LEU A 687 27.25 38.77 2.74
N ASN A 688 26.85 40.03 2.87
CA ASN A 688 27.54 41.04 3.69
C ASN A 688 26.83 41.34 5.03
N SER A 689 25.86 40.51 5.43
CA SER A 689 25.08 40.69 6.66
C SER A 689 25.28 39.54 7.64
N SER A 690 25.01 39.77 8.92
CA SER A 690 25.01 38.69 9.91
C SER A 690 23.95 37.64 9.56
N TYR A 691 24.33 36.37 9.59
CA TYR A 691 23.44 35.25 9.25
C TYR A 691 22.40 34.99 10.34
N TYR A 692 21.13 34.82 9.92
CA TYR A 692 19.99 34.49 10.78
C TYR A 692 19.03 33.46 10.15
N GLY A 693 19.52 32.67 9.19
CA GLY A 693 18.69 31.70 8.47
C GLY A 693 18.10 30.62 9.38
N ASP A 694 18.88 30.14 10.35
CA ASP A 694 18.43 29.08 11.26
C ASP A 694 17.34 29.59 12.21
N PHE A 695 17.47 30.84 12.66
CA PHE A 695 16.43 31.54 13.42
C PHE A 695 15.12 31.64 12.65
N ALA A 696 15.18 32.06 11.39
CA ALA A 696 14.01 32.20 10.54
C ALA A 696 13.30 30.86 10.31
N GLN A 697 14.06 29.79 10.00
CA GLN A 697 13.52 28.43 9.83
C GLN A 697 12.92 27.88 11.13
N MET A 698 13.58 28.14 12.26
CA MET A 698 13.15 27.71 13.59
C MET A 698 11.87 28.41 14.05
N LEU A 699 11.65 29.67 13.70
CA LEU A 699 10.49 30.46 14.14
C LEU A 699 9.39 30.63 13.09
N TRP A 700 9.56 30.11 11.88
CA TRP A 700 8.50 30.17 10.88
C TRP A 700 7.22 29.49 11.39
N SER A 701 6.07 30.18 11.33
CA SER A 701 4.81 29.72 11.93
C SER A 701 4.36 28.38 11.37
N LYS A 702 4.64 28.13 10.09
CA LYS A 702 4.22 26.93 9.35
C LYS A 702 5.10 25.71 9.58
N THR A 703 6.31 25.85 10.13
CA THR A 703 7.18 24.71 10.48
C THR A 703 6.62 24.00 11.71
N PHE A 704 6.33 22.69 11.60
CA PHE A 704 5.75 21.94 12.72
C PHE A 704 6.33 20.53 12.91
N MET A 705 7.32 20.13 12.11
CA MET A 705 8.01 18.85 12.24
C MET A 705 9.50 19.07 12.39
N VAL A 706 10.13 18.30 13.27
CA VAL A 706 11.58 18.33 13.49
C VAL A 706 12.12 16.93 13.75
N GLY A 707 13.32 16.65 13.27
CA GLY A 707 14.10 15.51 13.73
C GLY A 707 15.58 15.85 13.64
N CYS A 708 16.35 15.45 14.66
CA CYS A 708 17.75 15.86 14.78
C CYS A 708 18.69 14.67 14.92
N GLY A 709 19.94 14.88 14.52
CA GLY A 709 21.06 13.98 14.71
C GLY A 709 22.23 14.72 15.36
N ARG A 710 23.04 13.97 16.12
CA ARG A 710 24.18 14.50 16.87
C ARG A 710 25.43 13.76 16.47
N SER A 711 26.54 14.48 16.30
CA SER A 711 27.85 13.86 16.11
C SER A 711 28.90 14.57 16.94
N ARG A 712 29.89 13.80 17.38
CA ARG A 712 31.05 14.30 18.11
C ARG A 712 32.30 13.79 17.45
N PHE A 713 33.14 14.65 16.90
CA PHE A 713 34.28 14.25 16.07
C PHE A 713 35.48 15.17 16.27
N MET A 714 36.64 14.81 15.73
CA MET A 714 37.84 15.66 15.72
C MET A 714 37.92 16.42 14.40
N SER A 715 38.18 17.72 14.49
CA SER A 715 38.46 18.58 13.33
C SER A 715 39.70 19.42 13.59
N MET A 716 40.45 19.73 12.54
CA MET A 716 41.54 20.70 12.62
C MET A 716 40.93 22.10 12.74
N TRP A 717 41.31 22.83 13.79
CA TRP A 717 40.90 24.21 14.01
C TRP A 717 42.12 25.02 14.44
N GLN A 718 42.50 26.02 13.62
CA GLN A 718 43.73 26.81 13.82
C GLN A 718 44.97 25.91 14.01
N ASP A 719 45.18 24.96 13.09
CA ASP A 719 46.30 24.01 13.06
C ASP A 719 46.44 23.10 14.29
N ARG A 720 45.39 22.98 15.12
CA ARG A 720 45.33 22.04 16.24
C ARG A 720 44.09 21.14 16.15
N PRO A 721 44.19 19.85 16.47
CA PRO A 721 43.03 18.98 16.55
C PRO A 721 42.16 19.42 17.73
N ARG A 722 40.89 19.72 17.46
CA ARG A 722 39.89 20.07 18.47
C ARG A 722 38.68 19.16 18.33
N THR A 723 38.08 18.82 19.47
CA THR A 723 36.78 18.14 19.50
C THR A 723 35.69 19.08 19.01
N VAL A 724 34.78 18.57 18.20
CA VAL A 724 33.60 19.27 17.72
C VAL A 724 32.37 18.53 18.21
N GLU A 725 31.48 19.24 18.86
CA GLU A 725 30.15 18.77 19.25
C GLU A 725 29.12 19.39 18.29
N ARG A 726 28.41 18.58 17.50
CA ARG A 726 27.47 19.06 16.48
C ARG A 726 26.06 18.53 16.67
N LEU A 727 25.08 19.42 16.50
CA LEU A 727 23.66 19.10 16.36
C LEU A 727 23.16 19.57 14.99
N VAL A 728 22.55 18.64 14.25
CA VAL A 728 21.86 18.90 12.98
C VAL A 728 20.39 18.65 13.21
N CYS A 729 19.52 19.62 12.92
CA CYS A 729 18.07 19.43 12.97
C CYS A 729 17.46 19.70 11.58
N ASN A 730 16.78 18.69 11.05
CA ASN A 730 15.96 18.82 9.85
C ASN A 730 14.55 19.26 10.26
N MET A 731 14.07 20.37 9.69
CA MET A 731 12.81 21.03 10.05
C MET A 731 11.88 21.12 8.83
N ALA A 732 10.61 20.78 9.02
CA ALA A 732 9.66 20.74 7.92
C ALA A 732 8.30 21.38 8.24
N PRO A 733 7.66 22.05 7.26
CA PRO A 733 8.21 22.43 5.94
C PRO A 733 9.36 23.45 6.01
N ARG A 734 10.18 23.50 4.95
CA ARG A 734 11.23 24.51 4.76
C ARG A 734 10.64 25.89 4.51
N GLY A 735 11.17 26.92 5.17
CA GLY A 735 10.80 28.31 4.96
C GLY A 735 11.38 29.24 6.02
N PRO A 736 10.90 30.50 6.10
CA PRO A 736 10.03 31.17 5.13
C PRO A 736 10.69 31.33 3.75
N ARG A 737 9.89 31.44 2.68
CA ARG A 737 10.40 31.93 1.38
C ARG A 737 10.60 33.45 1.45
N PRO A 738 11.47 34.04 0.60
CA PRO A 738 11.58 35.50 0.52
C PRO A 738 10.20 36.14 0.34
N GLN A 739 9.99 37.27 1.01
CA GLN A 739 8.75 38.06 1.03
C GLN A 739 7.55 37.42 1.74
N GLN A 740 7.67 36.21 2.28
CA GLN A 740 6.62 35.62 3.11
C GLN A 740 6.74 36.08 4.56
N PRO A 741 5.62 36.22 5.29
CA PRO A 741 5.69 36.51 6.71
C PRO A 741 6.31 35.35 7.48
N LEU A 742 7.07 35.69 8.53
CA LEU A 742 7.54 34.72 9.51
C LEU A 742 6.37 34.12 10.30
N TRP A 743 5.39 34.94 10.66
CA TRP A 743 4.11 34.55 11.26
C TRP A 743 3.06 35.64 11.05
N GLN A 744 1.80 35.32 11.31
CA GLN A 744 0.71 36.28 11.31
C GLN A 744 0.63 37.02 12.64
N VAL A 745 0.67 38.35 12.59
CA VAL A 745 0.59 39.19 13.79
C VAL A 745 -0.84 39.21 14.30
N ALA A 746 -1.07 38.59 15.45
CA ALA A 746 -2.35 38.60 16.15
C ALA A 746 -2.15 38.19 17.62
N ARG A 747 -3.25 38.09 18.39
CA ARG A 747 -3.19 37.54 19.75
C ARG A 747 -2.64 36.10 19.70
N PRO A 748 -1.82 35.68 20.68
CA PRO A 748 -1.22 34.35 20.67
C PRO A 748 -2.26 33.24 20.45
N ALA A 749 -1.98 32.32 19.52
CA ALA A 749 -2.85 31.21 19.13
C ALA A 749 -4.30 31.57 18.71
N SER A 750 -4.58 32.83 18.36
CA SER A 750 -5.92 33.27 17.91
C SER A 750 -6.24 32.96 16.45
N LEU A 751 -5.23 32.68 15.64
CA LEU A 751 -5.32 32.38 14.20
C LEU A 751 -4.81 30.97 13.90
N CYS A 752 -5.11 30.01 14.77
CA CYS A 752 -4.66 28.64 14.58
C CYS A 752 -5.15 28.07 13.23
N PRO A 753 -4.26 27.47 12.42
CA PRO A 753 -4.64 26.84 11.16
C PRO A 753 -5.74 25.78 11.34
N PRO A 754 -6.51 25.45 10.28
CA PRO A 754 -7.57 24.45 10.36
C PRO A 754 -7.09 23.13 10.98
N ARG A 755 -7.93 22.53 11.83
CA ARG A 755 -7.65 21.29 12.60
C ARG A 755 -6.60 21.45 13.72
N THR A 756 -6.23 22.68 14.06
CA THR A 756 -5.39 22.98 15.22
C THR A 756 -6.09 23.92 16.20
N SER A 757 -5.72 23.85 17.46
CA SER A 757 -6.22 24.70 18.54
C SER A 757 -5.05 25.12 19.45
N SER A 758 -5.25 26.10 20.31
CA SER A 758 -4.24 26.51 21.29
C SER A 758 -3.71 25.29 22.08
N ALA A 759 -2.38 25.20 22.20
CA ALA A 759 -1.71 24.09 22.84
C ALA A 759 -1.78 24.22 24.36
N THR A 760 -2.15 23.13 25.04
CA THR A 760 -2.36 23.11 26.50
C THR A 760 -1.11 23.47 27.30
N HIS A 761 0.08 23.08 26.83
CA HIS A 761 1.35 23.29 27.53
C HIS A 761 2.12 24.52 27.02
N TYR A 762 1.73 25.07 25.86
CA TYR A 762 2.39 26.19 25.21
C TYR A 762 1.32 27.16 24.70
N PRO A 763 0.82 28.07 25.55
CA PRO A 763 -0.38 28.85 25.25
C PRO A 763 -0.24 29.76 24.03
N GLY A 764 0.99 30.12 23.63
CA GLY A 764 1.25 30.88 22.42
C GLY A 764 1.24 30.06 21.12
N LEU A 765 1.16 28.74 21.20
CA LEU A 765 1.27 27.83 20.05
C LEU A 765 -0.05 27.16 19.70
N CYS A 766 -0.15 26.75 18.43
CA CYS A 766 -1.23 25.93 17.89
C CYS A 766 -0.79 24.47 17.78
N SER A 767 -1.58 23.55 18.33
CA SER A 767 -1.35 22.10 18.29
C SER A 767 -2.52 21.39 17.61
N VAL A 768 -2.24 20.24 16.98
CA VAL A 768 -3.28 19.41 16.35
C VAL A 768 -4.22 18.89 17.43
N SER A 769 -5.53 19.14 17.29
CA SER A 769 -6.51 18.67 18.26
C SER A 769 -6.56 17.14 18.26
N THR A 770 -6.22 16.53 19.40
CA THR A 770 -6.33 15.07 19.63
C THR A 770 -7.77 14.60 19.79
N TYR A 771 -8.76 15.49 19.70
CA TYR A 771 -10.19 15.20 19.93
C TYR A 771 -11.03 15.01 18.68
N ILE A 772 -10.42 14.78 17.51
CA ILE A 772 -11.16 14.38 16.29
C ILE A 772 -10.45 13.18 15.65
N LEU A 773 -10.80 12.00 16.15
CA LEU A 773 -10.65 10.71 15.46
C LEU A 773 -11.98 9.98 15.51
#